data_AF-A0A8C6X1P1-F1
#
_entry.id   AF-A0A8C6X1P1-F1
#
_cell.length_a   1.000
_cell.length_b   1.000
_cell.length_c   1.000
_cell.angle_alpha   90.00
_cell.angle_beta   90.00
_cell.angle_gamma   90.00
#
_symmetry.space_group_name_H-M   'P 1'
#
loop_
_entity.id
_entity.type
_entity.pdbx_description
1 polymer ?
#
loop_
_entity_poly.entity_id
_entity_poly.type
_entity_poly.pdbx_seq_one_letter_code
_entity_poly.pdbx_strand_id
1 'polypeptide(L)'
;MAEVFRKNQRLRILYLSLNNLDDQQMEELCEGLKYPECTIEMLQLSGEILSESSSRYVAEVFRKNQRLRVLCLDIQNIDDKTMEPLCDGLKHPKCTIETLELHGEIAKESTMRILTEVFRENQRLKNLCLALNNPDDRVMEVLSEGLKHPQCSIEMLELHGEIGKESTMSHLKAVFKENQRLKKLFLTLKNPDERAMEILCEGLKHPQCTLEILVLGGENAKESTMRPLTEVFRENQRLKNLCLALKNPDDRVMEVLSEGLKHPQCSIEMLQLHGEIGKESTMRHLTEVFTKNQRLKNLCLALKNPDERAMEILCEGLKHPQCTLEMLELGGENAKESTMRPLTEVFRENRRLTNLCLALKNPDDRVMEVLSEGLKHPQCSIEMLQLQGEIAKESNMSHLTEVFRENQRLKKLLLTLKNPDERAMEILCEGLKHPQCTLEILVLGGENAKESTMRPLTEVFRENRRLRNLCLSLKNPDERVMEVLVEGLKHPQCSIEKLELHGEIVKESTMSHLTEVFRDNQRLKKLFLTLNNPDERALEILCEGLKHPQCTLEMLVLGGEIAKESTMRPLTEVFRENQRLNNLCLALNNPDDRVMEVLSEGLKHPQCSIEMLELGGEIAKESTIRPLSEVFRENQRLKNLCLALNNPDDRVMEVLSEGLKHPQCSIEIIRLHGEIAKESTMRHLTEVFRENQRLKNLCLTLKNQDERAMEILCEGLKHPQCALEMLELGGENAKESTMRPLTEVFRENRRLRNLCLALKNPDDRVMEVLSEGLKHPQCSIEMLQLHGEIAKESTMRRLTEVFRENRRLKKLLLTLKNPDERAMEILCEGLKHPQCTLEMLLLGGENAKESTMRPLTEVFRENRRLRNLCLALKNPDDRVMEVLSEGLKHPQCSIQMLQLHGEIAKESTMMHLTEVFRENQRLKKLLLTLKNPDERAMEILCEGLKHPQCTLEMLVLGGENAKESTMRRLTEVFKENQRLKNLCLALKNPDDRVMEVLVEGLKHPRCSIEILDLHRFLLTHQS
;
A
#
# COMPACT_ATOMS: atom_id res chain seq x y z
N MET A 1 -30.14 -18.69 -9.70
CA MET A 1 -29.63 -19.91 -9.03
C MET A 1 -29.89 -19.86 -7.52
N ALA A 2 -29.08 -19.17 -6.70
CA ALA A 2 -29.23 -19.05 -5.23
C ALA A 2 -28.95 -20.31 -4.36
N GLU A 3 -27.84 -21.05 -4.59
CA GLU A 3 -27.74 -22.43 -4.10
C GLU A 3 -26.40 -22.95 -3.51
N VAL A 4 -25.21 -22.44 -3.80
CA VAL A 4 -23.92 -23.00 -3.30
C VAL A 4 -23.42 -22.41 -2.00
N PHE A 5 -23.88 -21.22 -1.61
CA PHE A 5 -24.18 -20.92 -0.22
C PHE A 5 -24.64 -22.20 0.50
N ARG A 6 -25.68 -22.85 -0.04
CA ARG A 6 -26.35 -24.02 0.54
C ARG A 6 -25.70 -25.38 0.14
N LYS A 7 -24.88 -25.46 -0.93
CA LYS A 7 -24.42 -26.75 -1.54
C LYS A 7 -22.91 -27.07 -1.50
N ASN A 8 -22.00 -26.09 -1.47
CA ASN A 8 -20.54 -26.37 -1.36
C ASN A 8 -20.05 -25.73 -0.05
N GLN A 9 -18.87 -26.12 0.44
CA GLN A 9 -18.55 -26.19 1.88
C GLN A 9 -17.14 -25.69 2.22
N ARG A 10 -16.57 -24.78 1.42
CA ARG A 10 -15.18 -24.33 1.55
C ARG A 10 -14.95 -22.81 1.42
N LEU A 11 -16.02 -22.04 1.20
CA LEU A 11 -15.97 -20.62 0.91
C LEU A 11 -15.45 -19.86 2.10
N ARG A 12 -14.39 -19.09 1.92
CA ARG A 12 -13.64 -18.64 3.08
C ARG A 12 -13.36 -17.18 3.22
N ILE A 13 -13.43 -16.38 2.15
CA ILE A 13 -13.51 -14.92 2.09
C ILE A 13 -14.28 -14.42 0.74
N LEU A 14 -15.64 -14.39 0.69
CA LEU A 14 -16.66 -14.11 -0.40
C LEU A 14 -17.07 -12.65 -0.73
N TYR A 15 -16.70 -12.05 -1.88
CA TYR A 15 -16.84 -10.62 -2.27
C TYR A 15 -17.18 -10.34 -3.78
N LEU A 16 -17.73 -9.16 -4.19
CA LEU A 16 -18.07 -8.83 -5.61
C LEU A 16 -18.23 -7.31 -6.00
N SER A 17 -18.22 -6.92 -7.32
CA SER A 17 -18.70 -5.58 -7.87
C SER A 17 -19.55 -5.58 -9.19
N LEU A 18 -20.60 -4.73 -9.37
CA LEU A 18 -21.85 -5.11 -10.11
C LEU A 18 -22.65 -3.95 -10.90
N ASN A 19 -23.77 -4.14 -11.69
CA ASN A 19 -24.53 -3.11 -12.56
C ASN A 19 -26.17 -3.05 -12.72
N ASN A 20 -27.07 -2.27 -12.00
CA ASN A 20 -28.60 -1.97 -11.93
C ASN A 20 -29.79 -2.95 -11.40
N LEU A 21 -30.37 -2.89 -10.14
CA LEU A 21 -30.97 -3.99 -9.25
C LEU A 21 -32.47 -3.90 -8.87
N ASP A 22 -32.87 -4.64 -7.80
CA ASP A 22 -34.16 -4.65 -7.08
C ASP A 22 -34.18 -5.33 -5.66
N ASP A 23 -35.09 -4.93 -4.76
CA ASP A 23 -35.16 -5.48 -3.39
C ASP A 23 -35.42 -7.00 -3.29
N GLN A 24 -35.89 -7.68 -4.36
CA GLN A 24 -36.08 -9.14 -4.39
C GLN A 24 -34.77 -9.86 -4.73
N GLN A 25 -33.99 -9.32 -5.65
CA GLN A 25 -32.63 -9.75 -5.95
C GLN A 25 -31.73 -9.69 -4.72
N MET A 26 -32.06 -8.76 -3.82
CA MET A 26 -31.52 -8.72 -2.48
C MET A 26 -32.20 -9.61 -1.45
N GLU A 27 -33.54 -9.71 -1.40
CA GLU A 27 -34.20 -10.68 -0.54
C GLU A 27 -33.75 -12.11 -0.86
N GLU A 28 -33.53 -12.48 -2.12
CA GLU A 28 -32.93 -13.74 -2.57
C GLU A 28 -31.44 -13.88 -2.21
N LEU A 29 -30.79 -12.78 -1.85
CA LEU A 29 -29.47 -12.73 -1.26
C LEU A 29 -29.56 -12.45 0.25
N CYS A 30 -30.77 -12.47 0.83
CA CYS A 30 -31.10 -12.35 2.23
C CYS A 30 -31.92 -13.55 2.82
N GLU A 31 -32.59 -14.37 2.01
CA GLU A 31 -33.40 -15.57 2.31
C GLU A 31 -33.01 -16.81 1.49
N GLY A 32 -32.61 -16.57 0.25
CA GLY A 32 -31.29 -17.03 -0.05
C GLY A 32 -30.22 -16.41 1.00
N LEU A 33 -28.41 -17.63 2.66
CA LEU A 33 -27.36 -17.31 3.60
C LEU A 33 -27.80 -17.17 5.10
N LYS A 34 -28.98 -16.62 5.48
CA LYS A 34 -29.79 -16.92 6.70
C LYS A 34 -29.91 -18.42 6.97
N TYR A 35 -29.66 -19.21 5.92
CA TYR A 35 -29.31 -20.61 5.94
C TYR A 35 -28.07 -20.97 6.84
N PRO A 36 -28.20 -21.85 7.85
CA PRO A 36 -27.18 -22.04 8.89
C PRO A 36 -25.77 -22.53 8.48
N GLU A 37 -25.60 -23.27 7.37
CA GLU A 37 -24.33 -23.99 7.07
C GLU A 37 -23.17 -23.11 6.56
N CYS A 38 -23.39 -21.81 6.64
CA CYS A 38 -22.44 -20.71 6.73
C CYS A 38 -20.95 -21.01 7.00
N THR A 39 -20.14 -21.04 5.93
CA THR A 39 -18.70 -21.36 5.95
C THR A 39 -17.74 -20.20 6.35
N ILE A 40 -18.23 -19.13 6.97
CA ILE A 40 -18.02 -17.74 6.49
C ILE A 40 -17.58 -16.64 7.50
N GLU A 41 -16.95 -15.53 7.06
CA GLU A 41 -16.30 -14.47 7.86
C GLU A 41 -16.53 -12.89 7.68
N MET A 42 -17.16 -12.27 6.63
CA MET A 42 -17.37 -10.79 6.27
C MET A 42 -17.95 -10.70 4.85
N LEU A 43 -18.44 -9.55 4.37
CA LEU A 43 -18.54 -9.21 2.93
C LEU A 43 -18.40 -7.71 2.54
N GLN A 44 -18.20 -7.48 1.23
CA GLN A 44 -18.30 -6.28 0.40
C GLN A 44 -19.06 -6.50 -0.96
N LEU A 45 -20.14 -5.75 -1.27
CA LEU A 45 -20.98 -5.74 -2.50
C LEU A 45 -21.11 -4.29 -3.00
N SER A 46 -20.79 -3.81 -4.20
CA SER A 46 -21.05 -2.38 -4.54
C SER A 46 -22.52 -1.87 -4.54
N GLY A 47 -23.05 -1.38 -5.67
CA GLY A 47 -24.39 -0.81 -5.75
C GLY A 47 -24.42 0.63 -6.25
N GLU A 48 -25.59 1.00 -6.75
CA GLU A 48 -26.15 2.25 -7.28
C GLU A 48 -27.52 2.36 -6.66
N ILE A 49 -27.97 3.59 -6.44
CA ILE A 49 -29.24 3.95 -5.82
C ILE A 49 -29.38 3.53 -4.28
N LEU A 50 -29.88 4.23 -3.17
CA LEU A 50 -30.46 3.94 -1.74
C LEU A 50 -32.02 3.58 -1.37
N SER A 51 -32.50 2.49 -0.69
CA SER A 51 -33.92 2.39 -0.14
C SER A 51 -34.38 1.33 0.94
N GLU A 52 -35.29 1.79 1.84
CA GLU A 52 -35.82 1.20 3.10
C GLU A 52 -36.20 -0.29 3.16
N SER A 53 -36.71 -0.91 2.07
CA SER A 53 -37.00 -2.36 2.07
C SER A 53 -35.73 -3.14 2.40
N SER A 54 -34.64 -2.73 1.75
CA SER A 54 -33.35 -3.37 1.84
C SER A 54 -32.59 -2.97 3.11
N SER A 55 -33.13 -2.13 4.02
CA SER A 55 -32.63 -2.04 5.41
C SER A 55 -33.24 -3.09 6.33
N ARG A 56 -34.27 -3.82 5.88
CA ARG A 56 -35.09 -4.66 6.75
C ARG A 56 -34.77 -6.14 6.63
N TYR A 57 -34.65 -6.73 5.44
CA TYR A 57 -34.27 -8.14 5.36
C TYR A 57 -32.86 -8.31 5.94
N VAL A 58 -32.00 -7.35 5.63
CA VAL A 58 -30.88 -6.82 6.41
C VAL A 58 -31.03 -6.96 7.92
N ALA A 59 -31.73 -6.08 8.60
CA ALA A 59 -31.81 -6.13 10.06
C ALA A 59 -32.34 -7.49 10.56
N GLU A 60 -33.13 -8.18 9.73
CA GLU A 60 -33.62 -9.53 9.99
C GLU A 60 -32.58 -10.64 9.96
N VAL A 61 -31.49 -10.51 9.20
CA VAL A 61 -30.38 -11.48 9.33
C VAL A 61 -29.73 -11.32 10.67
N PHE A 62 -29.66 -10.09 11.16
CA PHE A 62 -28.58 -9.70 12.07
C PHE A 62 -28.76 -10.50 13.35
N ARG A 63 -30.03 -10.62 13.69
CA ARG A 63 -30.69 -11.45 14.68
C ARG A 63 -30.51 -12.97 14.48
N LYS A 64 -29.73 -13.42 13.48
CA LYS A 64 -29.57 -14.79 12.95
C LYS A 64 -28.12 -15.12 12.52
N ASN A 65 -27.36 -14.13 12.05
CA ASN A 65 -26.00 -14.30 11.56
C ASN A 65 -25.03 -14.40 12.73
N GLN A 66 -24.18 -15.42 12.73
CA GLN A 66 -23.27 -15.74 13.84
C GLN A 66 -21.84 -15.96 13.33
N ARG A 67 -21.52 -15.50 12.10
CA ARG A 67 -20.36 -15.99 11.36
C ARG A 67 -19.57 -14.91 10.62
N LEU A 68 -20.10 -14.29 9.58
CA LEU A 68 -19.69 -12.99 9.01
C LEU A 68 -19.15 -12.03 10.12
N ARG A 69 -18.12 -11.17 10.03
CA ARG A 69 -17.92 -10.07 11.04
C ARG A 69 -17.32 -8.75 10.64
N VAL A 70 -17.00 -8.49 9.39
CA VAL A 70 -17.15 -7.12 8.89
C VAL A 70 -18.49 -7.06 8.21
N LEU A 71 -19.05 -5.87 8.15
CA LEU A 71 -19.55 -5.43 6.87
C LEU A 71 -19.37 -3.94 6.64
N CYS A 72 -19.21 -3.53 5.40
CA CYS A 72 -19.03 -2.13 4.99
C CYS A 72 -19.85 -1.83 3.76
N LEU A 73 -20.42 -0.62 3.60
CA LEU A 73 -21.42 -0.27 2.56
C LEU A 73 -21.13 1.03 1.77
N ASP A 74 -21.85 1.20 0.64
CA ASP A 74 -21.86 2.41 -0.22
C ASP A 74 -23.31 2.91 -0.55
N ILE A 75 -23.61 4.22 -0.45
CA ILE A 75 -24.87 5.00 -0.74
C ILE A 75 -24.51 6.47 -1.10
N GLN A 76 -24.95 7.07 -2.19
CA GLN A 76 -24.84 8.53 -2.44
C GLN A 76 -25.57 9.35 -1.39
N ASN A 77 -26.80 9.00 -1.03
CA ASN A 77 -27.59 9.79 -0.11
C ASN A 77 -28.44 8.92 0.81
N ILE A 78 -28.25 8.98 2.13
CA ILE A 78 -29.25 8.46 3.08
C ILE A 78 -30.20 9.55 3.58
N ASP A 79 -31.47 9.17 3.76
CA ASP A 79 -32.34 9.70 4.81
C ASP A 79 -32.69 8.71 5.95
N ASP A 80 -33.26 9.26 7.01
CA ASP A 80 -33.54 8.62 8.30
C ASP A 80 -34.23 7.24 8.17
N LYS A 81 -35.01 7.00 7.10
CA LYS A 81 -35.70 5.71 6.84
C LYS A 81 -34.77 4.53 6.61
N THR A 82 -33.56 4.77 6.13
CA THR A 82 -32.59 3.71 5.76
C THR A 82 -31.44 3.62 6.77
N MET A 83 -31.61 4.38 7.86
CA MET A 83 -30.91 4.30 9.13
C MET A 83 -31.72 3.62 10.23
N GLU A 84 -33.05 3.66 10.18
CA GLU A 84 -33.89 3.26 11.32
C GLU A 84 -34.10 1.75 11.40
N PRO A 85 -34.57 1.07 10.33
CA PRO A 85 -34.55 -0.38 10.29
C PRO A 85 -33.11 -0.87 10.30
N LEU A 86 -32.20 -0.10 9.69
CA LEU A 86 -30.75 -0.25 9.70
C LEU A 86 -30.13 0.44 10.94
N CYS A 87 -30.68 0.09 12.09
CA CYS A 87 -30.21 0.44 13.43
C CYS A 87 -30.73 -0.55 14.44
N ASP A 88 -32.02 -0.90 14.35
CA ASP A 88 -32.67 -1.65 15.41
C ASP A 88 -32.26 -3.13 15.41
N GLY A 89 -31.70 -3.62 14.30
CA GLY A 89 -30.81 -4.78 14.26
C GLY A 89 -29.49 -4.57 15.04
N LEU A 90 -28.86 -3.39 15.05
CA LEU A 90 -27.75 -3.14 15.99
C LEU A 90 -28.25 -3.29 17.41
N LYS A 91 -29.34 -2.57 17.72
CA LYS A 91 -29.90 -2.41 19.06
C LYS A 91 -30.21 -3.76 19.76
N HIS A 92 -30.26 -4.86 19.00
CA HIS A 92 -30.40 -6.25 19.43
C HIS A 92 -29.19 -6.81 20.26
N PRO A 93 -29.12 -8.11 20.64
CA PRO A 93 -27.96 -8.71 21.34
C PRO A 93 -27.33 -9.99 20.71
N LYS A 94 -27.61 -10.41 19.46
CA LYS A 94 -26.91 -11.56 18.80
C LYS A 94 -25.74 -11.19 17.89
N CYS A 95 -25.61 -9.92 17.58
CA CYS A 95 -24.55 -9.04 18.05
C CYS A 95 -23.17 -9.69 18.17
N THR A 96 -22.46 -9.82 17.05
CA THR A 96 -21.05 -10.19 16.93
C THR A 96 -20.09 -9.34 15.99
N ILE A 97 -20.47 -8.42 15.06
CA ILE A 97 -19.70 -7.69 13.96
C ILE A 97 -18.98 -6.45 14.43
N GLU A 98 -17.81 -6.16 13.85
CA GLU A 98 -16.82 -5.39 14.57
C GLU A 98 -16.11 -4.23 13.78
N THR A 99 -16.44 -3.94 12.50
CA THR A 99 -15.80 -2.85 11.69
C THR A 99 -16.69 -2.20 10.62
N LEU A 100 -16.46 -0.90 10.28
CA LEU A 100 -17.36 -0.01 9.50
C LEU A 100 -16.77 1.02 8.51
N GLU A 101 -17.14 0.94 7.23
CA GLU A 101 -17.06 2.03 6.23
C GLU A 101 -18.41 2.21 5.52
N LEU A 102 -19.06 3.38 5.57
CA LEU A 102 -20.30 3.69 4.82
C LEU A 102 -20.17 4.77 3.73
N HIS A 103 -19.53 4.47 2.62
CA HIS A 103 -19.20 5.48 1.63
C HIS A 103 -20.39 6.13 0.97
N GLY A 104 -20.52 7.45 1.19
CA GLY A 104 -21.78 8.07 0.90
C GLY A 104 -22.12 9.41 1.49
N GLU A 105 -22.89 10.23 0.77
CA GLU A 105 -23.15 11.61 1.15
C GLU A 105 -24.26 11.84 2.18
N ILE A 106 -23.88 12.62 3.18
CA ILE A 106 -24.66 12.95 4.34
C ILE A 106 -24.34 14.45 4.86
N ALA A 107 -25.32 15.31 5.19
CA ALA A 107 -25.26 16.66 5.85
C ALA A 107 -26.59 17.06 6.60
N LYS A 108 -26.91 16.57 7.83
CA LYS A 108 -28.21 16.79 8.58
C LYS A 108 -28.08 16.43 10.07
N GLU A 109 -28.87 17.05 10.95
CA GLU A 109 -28.90 16.72 12.40
C GLU A 109 -29.85 15.57 12.84
N SER A 110 -30.87 15.17 12.04
CA SER A 110 -32.01 14.35 12.54
C SER A 110 -31.70 12.86 12.60
N THR A 111 -31.52 12.26 11.42
CA THR A 111 -30.27 11.61 11.03
C THR A 111 -29.28 11.50 12.19
N MET A 112 -28.65 12.63 12.52
CA MET A 112 -27.45 12.70 13.32
C MET A 112 -27.73 12.85 14.81
N ARG A 113 -28.62 11.99 15.31
CA ARG A 113 -28.98 11.86 16.72
C ARG A 113 -29.04 10.41 17.14
N ILE A 114 -28.77 9.51 16.19
CA ILE A 114 -29.61 8.35 16.04
C ILE A 114 -28.71 7.14 15.75
N LEU A 115 -27.70 7.19 14.86
CA LEU A 115 -26.44 6.43 15.09
C LEU A 115 -25.92 6.79 16.50
N THR A 116 -26.11 8.02 17.00
CA THR A 116 -25.87 8.40 18.41
C THR A 116 -26.65 7.61 19.46
N GLU A 117 -27.83 7.04 19.15
CA GLU A 117 -28.54 6.20 20.12
C GLU A 117 -27.89 4.84 20.29
N VAL A 118 -27.20 4.35 19.26
CA VAL A 118 -27.05 2.91 19.00
C VAL A 118 -26.17 2.16 20.03
N PHE A 119 -25.71 2.83 21.07
CA PHE A 119 -24.32 3.24 21.25
C PHE A 119 -23.92 3.13 22.69
N ARG A 120 -24.52 4.00 23.49
CA ARG A 120 -25.09 3.72 24.81
C ARG A 120 -25.38 2.21 25.00
N GLU A 121 -25.96 1.59 23.99
CA GLU A 121 -26.18 0.15 23.90
C GLU A 121 -25.15 -0.67 23.08
N ASN A 122 -24.50 -0.08 22.08
CA ASN A 122 -23.52 -0.76 21.24
C ASN A 122 -22.38 -1.28 22.09
N GLN A 123 -21.95 -2.49 21.81
CA GLN A 123 -20.76 -3.04 22.42
C GLN A 123 -19.78 -3.62 21.39
N ARG A 124 -20.20 -3.97 20.16
CA ARG A 124 -19.34 -4.60 19.14
C ARG A 124 -18.65 -3.59 18.24
N LEU A 125 -18.54 -2.34 18.66
CA LEU A 125 -18.08 -1.25 17.80
C LEU A 125 -16.71 -0.71 18.19
N LYS A 126 -15.83 -0.48 17.19
CA LYS A 126 -14.51 0.18 17.32
C LYS A 126 -13.94 0.99 16.12
N ASN A 127 -14.48 0.87 14.91
CA ASN A 127 -13.80 1.25 13.66
C ASN A 127 -14.72 1.92 12.65
N LEU A 128 -15.08 3.18 12.86
CA LEU A 128 -16.28 3.75 12.24
C LEU A 128 -16.00 4.90 11.32
N CYS A 129 -17.07 5.28 10.66
CA CYS A 129 -17.06 6.18 9.56
C CYS A 129 -18.07 7.32 9.51
N LEU A 130 -17.69 8.59 9.43
CA LEU A 130 -18.57 9.57 8.79
C LEU A 130 -17.72 10.58 8.00
N ALA A 131 -18.18 11.08 6.86
CA ALA A 131 -17.37 11.76 5.84
C ALA A 131 -17.97 13.10 5.33
N LEU A 132 -18.33 14.04 6.18
CA LEU A 132 -19.16 15.21 5.85
C LEU A 132 -18.88 16.07 4.62
N ASN A 133 -20.00 16.44 4.00
CA ASN A 133 -20.12 17.55 3.08
C ASN A 133 -20.57 18.78 3.89
N ASN A 134 -19.65 19.71 4.14
CA ASN A 134 -19.83 20.98 4.86
C ASN A 134 -20.85 20.94 6.03
N PRO A 135 -20.42 20.54 7.22
CA PRO A 135 -21.30 20.52 8.37
C PRO A 135 -21.65 21.90 8.89
N ASP A 136 -22.87 22.01 9.41
CA ASP A 136 -23.29 23.12 10.25
C ASP A 136 -22.96 22.88 11.74
N ASP A 137 -23.08 23.91 12.56
CA ASP A 137 -22.65 23.86 13.96
C ASP A 137 -23.52 22.97 14.87
N ARG A 138 -24.67 22.51 14.38
CA ARG A 138 -25.48 21.46 15.02
C ARG A 138 -25.36 20.13 14.34
N VAL A 139 -24.87 20.06 13.11
CA VAL A 139 -24.16 18.85 12.75
C VAL A 139 -22.84 18.82 13.52
N MET A 140 -22.47 19.82 14.34
CA MET A 140 -21.67 19.58 15.57
C MET A 140 -22.55 19.18 16.79
N GLU A 141 -22.12 19.29 18.04
CA GLU A 141 -22.96 19.05 19.23
C GLU A 141 -23.45 17.62 19.58
N VAL A 142 -24.36 16.93 18.87
CA VAL A 142 -24.86 15.56 19.28
C VAL A 142 -24.03 14.45 18.70
N LEU A 143 -22.77 14.76 18.73
CA LEU A 143 -21.67 13.87 18.68
C LEU A 143 -20.48 14.43 19.51
N SER A 144 -20.66 15.60 20.09
CA SER A 144 -19.90 16.07 21.21
C SER A 144 -20.16 15.10 22.37
N GLU A 145 -21.45 14.87 22.65
CA GLU A 145 -22.11 14.30 23.83
C GLU A 145 -21.71 12.88 24.28
N GLY A 146 -21.00 12.11 23.45
CA GLY A 146 -20.85 10.66 23.67
C GLY A 146 -19.51 10.06 23.33
N LEU A 147 -18.68 10.77 22.57
CA LEU A 147 -17.27 10.79 22.91
C LEU A 147 -17.28 11.13 24.40
N LYS A 148 -18.08 12.08 24.91
CA LYS A 148 -18.27 12.24 26.36
C LYS A 148 -18.89 10.97 27.02
N HIS A 149 -20.17 10.65 26.81
CA HIS A 149 -20.93 9.49 27.37
C HIS A 149 -20.23 8.09 27.33
N PRO A 150 -19.97 7.44 28.48
CA PRO A 150 -18.86 6.50 28.66
C PRO A 150 -19.00 5.04 28.15
N GLN A 151 -19.90 4.67 27.23
CA GLN A 151 -20.45 3.30 27.27
C GLN A 151 -19.82 2.10 26.49
N CYS A 152 -19.43 2.14 25.19
CA CYS A 152 -19.71 1.29 23.95
C CYS A 152 -18.78 0.31 22.89
N SER A 153 -17.46 -0.14 22.63
CA SER A 153 -16.04 -0.56 23.14
C SER A 153 -14.45 -0.17 22.83
N ILE A 154 -13.65 0.64 22.04
CA ILE A 154 -13.58 1.70 20.94
C ILE A 154 -12.15 1.75 20.30
N GLU A 155 -11.88 2.07 18.98
CA GLU A 155 -10.49 2.23 18.41
C GLU A 155 -10.08 3.37 17.38
N MET A 156 -10.69 3.67 16.21
CA MET A 156 -10.20 4.76 15.28
C MET A 156 -11.25 5.44 14.39
N LEU A 157 -10.89 6.63 13.87
CA LEU A 157 -11.78 7.72 13.46
C LEU A 157 -11.13 8.77 12.48
N GLU A 158 -11.60 8.94 11.24
CA GLU A 158 -11.05 9.77 10.12
C GLU A 158 -12.02 10.78 9.52
N LEU A 159 -11.77 12.03 9.11
CA LEU A 159 -12.91 12.83 8.62
C LEU A 159 -12.61 14.09 7.66
N HIS A 160 -12.13 14.11 6.37
CA HIS A 160 -11.64 15.19 5.37
C HIS A 160 -12.52 16.42 4.93
N GLY A 161 -11.99 17.61 4.57
CA GLY A 161 -12.77 18.63 3.81
C GLY A 161 -13.03 20.00 4.47
N GLU A 162 -14.29 20.47 4.47
CA GLU A 162 -14.73 21.86 4.81
C GLU A 162 -14.65 22.29 6.30
N ILE A 163 -13.53 22.08 6.98
CA ILE A 163 -13.28 22.59 8.34
C ILE A 163 -11.99 23.40 8.43
N GLY A 164 -11.83 24.03 9.59
CA GLY A 164 -11.06 25.26 9.78
C GLY A 164 -11.87 26.42 10.38
N LYS A 165 -13.12 26.21 10.82
CA LYS A 165 -13.97 27.25 11.44
C LYS A 165 -13.85 27.19 12.98
N GLU A 166 -13.72 28.30 13.70
CA GLU A 166 -13.58 28.32 15.17
C GLU A 166 -14.65 27.48 15.91
N SER A 167 -15.94 27.66 15.63
CA SER A 167 -17.01 26.88 16.29
C SER A 167 -16.86 25.38 16.01
N THR A 168 -16.44 25.06 14.78
CA THR A 168 -16.11 23.69 14.41
C THR A 168 -14.88 23.17 15.13
N MET A 169 -14.00 24.06 15.57
CA MET A 169 -12.87 23.74 16.41
C MET A 169 -13.24 23.88 17.89
N SER A 170 -14.50 24.16 18.26
CA SER A 170 -14.91 24.54 19.63
C SER A 170 -15.95 23.64 20.31
N HIS A 171 -16.89 23.08 19.56
CA HIS A 171 -17.44 21.79 19.98
C HIS A 171 -16.30 20.82 20.15
N LEU A 172 -15.52 20.81 19.08
CA LEU A 172 -14.22 20.24 19.04
C LEU A 172 -13.17 21.11 19.84
N LYS A 173 -13.56 21.71 21.01
CA LYS A 173 -12.81 22.31 22.21
C LYS A 173 -13.31 21.82 23.59
N ALA A 174 -14.59 21.48 23.77
CA ALA A 174 -15.09 20.89 25.01
C ALA A 174 -14.61 19.44 25.26
N VAL A 175 -15.54 18.51 25.03
CA VAL A 175 -15.34 17.23 24.37
C VAL A 175 -14.02 16.55 24.67
N PHE A 176 -12.88 16.70 23.95
CA PHE A 176 -11.49 16.23 24.32
C PHE A 176 -11.11 16.36 25.82
N LYS A 177 -11.97 16.68 26.76
CA LYS A 177 -11.89 16.45 28.19
C LYS A 177 -12.45 15.13 28.82
N GLU A 178 -13.34 14.30 28.25
CA GLU A 178 -14.25 13.43 29.07
C GLU A 178 -14.37 11.85 28.90
N ASN A 179 -14.07 11.21 27.75
CA ASN A 179 -14.46 9.90 27.12
C ASN A 179 -14.10 8.54 27.82
N GLN A 180 -13.34 7.60 27.19
CA GLN A 180 -12.76 6.35 27.77
C GLN A 180 -12.21 5.15 26.86
N ARG A 181 -12.46 4.82 25.54
CA ARG A 181 -11.70 3.79 24.63
C ARG A 181 -10.77 4.13 23.31
N LEU A 182 -11.11 4.73 22.13
CA LEU A 182 -10.36 5.16 20.87
C LEU A 182 -8.85 5.56 20.88
N LYS A 183 -8.20 5.70 19.69
CA LYS A 183 -6.78 6.16 19.59
C LYS A 183 -6.28 7.06 18.44
N LYS A 184 -7.05 7.36 17.40
CA LYS A 184 -6.55 7.67 16.04
C LYS A 184 -7.40 8.68 15.23
N LEU A 185 -6.83 9.83 14.79
CA LEU A 185 -7.45 10.97 14.04
C LEU A 185 -6.66 11.70 12.92
N PHE A 186 -7.32 12.08 11.84
CA PHE A 186 -6.71 12.51 10.60
C PHE A 186 -7.33 13.83 9.99
N LEU A 187 -6.67 14.98 9.63
CA LEU A 187 -7.14 16.26 8.98
C LEU A 187 -6.82 16.59 7.45
N THR A 188 -7.52 17.59 6.87
CA THR A 188 -7.55 18.14 5.49
C THR A 188 -8.20 19.55 5.49
N LEU A 189 -7.68 20.48 6.29
CA LEU A 189 -8.16 21.87 6.48
C LEU A 189 -8.33 22.65 5.18
N LYS A 190 -9.56 23.12 4.98
CA LYS A 190 -9.92 24.03 3.90
C LYS A 190 -9.83 25.48 4.37
N ASN A 191 -8.60 25.98 4.44
CA ASN A 191 -8.22 27.30 4.98
C ASN A 191 -8.59 27.45 6.47
N PRO A 192 -7.77 26.90 7.38
CA PRO A 192 -8.00 27.08 8.79
C PRO A 192 -7.72 28.53 9.19
N ASP A 193 -8.66 29.16 9.89
CA ASP A 193 -8.39 30.47 10.47
C ASP A 193 -7.38 30.34 11.65
N GLU A 194 -6.80 31.46 12.07
CA GLU A 194 -5.77 31.43 13.12
C GLU A 194 -6.33 31.04 14.48
N ARG A 195 -7.59 31.39 14.77
CA ARG A 195 -8.27 31.01 16.00
C ARG A 195 -8.78 29.58 15.95
N ALA A 196 -9.20 29.11 14.79
CA ALA A 196 -9.36 27.71 14.51
C ALA A 196 -8.06 26.97 14.83
N MET A 197 -6.94 27.27 14.16
CA MET A 197 -5.62 26.70 14.45
C MET A 197 -5.24 26.79 15.92
N GLU A 198 -5.35 27.96 16.57
CA GLU A 198 -5.08 28.19 18.01
C GLU A 198 -5.96 27.38 18.93
N ILE A 199 -7.26 27.25 18.64
CA ILE A 199 -8.11 26.34 19.38
C ILE A 199 -7.71 24.92 19.06
N LEU A 200 -7.25 24.64 17.85
CA LEU A 200 -6.90 23.30 17.44
C LEU A 200 -5.74 22.79 18.29
N CYS A 201 -4.64 23.52 18.19
CA CYS A 201 -3.72 23.79 19.27
C CYS A 201 -4.27 23.67 20.72
N GLU A 202 -5.27 24.44 21.16
CA GLU A 202 -5.42 24.85 22.57
C GLU A 202 -5.63 23.70 23.57
N GLY A 203 -6.43 22.73 23.18
CA GLY A 203 -6.69 21.43 23.84
C GLY A 203 -6.07 20.32 23.06
N LEU A 204 -4.95 20.73 22.59
CA LEU A 204 -3.81 19.99 22.79
C LEU A 204 -2.85 20.52 23.91
N LYS A 205 -3.29 21.34 24.90
CA LYS A 205 -2.60 21.66 26.20
C LYS A 205 -3.26 21.10 27.49
N HIS A 206 -3.53 19.80 27.57
CA HIS A 206 -4.34 19.21 28.65
C HIS A 206 -4.15 17.68 28.91
N PRO A 207 -3.70 17.26 30.10
CA PRO A 207 -3.21 15.90 30.40
C PRO A 207 -4.27 14.79 30.46
N GLN A 208 -5.53 15.10 30.14
CA GLN A 208 -6.46 14.03 29.81
C GLN A 208 -6.14 13.34 28.50
N CYS A 209 -5.17 13.88 27.77
CA CYS A 209 -4.75 13.25 26.56
C CYS A 209 -3.95 11.97 26.70
N THR A 210 -4.38 11.01 25.90
CA THR A 210 -3.68 9.80 25.45
C THR A 210 -3.19 9.56 24.00
N LEU A 211 -3.06 10.52 23.06
CA LEU A 211 -2.85 10.21 21.62
C LEU A 211 -1.49 9.67 21.21
N GLU A 212 -1.26 9.31 19.94
CA GLU A 212 0.10 9.14 19.39
C GLU A 212 0.33 9.54 17.90
N ILE A 213 -0.68 9.92 17.12
CA ILE A 213 -0.52 10.53 15.77
C ILE A 213 -1.60 11.58 15.55
N LEU A 214 -1.39 12.54 14.67
CA LEU A 214 -2.44 13.50 14.30
C LEU A 214 -2.55 13.57 12.77
N VAL A 215 -3.65 14.13 12.27
CA VAL A 215 -3.94 14.79 10.98
C VAL A 215 -3.95 16.35 11.01
N LEU A 216 -3.40 17.14 10.08
CA LEU A 216 -3.94 18.48 9.71
C LEU A 216 -4.19 18.61 8.21
N GLY A 217 -4.77 19.68 7.69
CA GLY A 217 -4.63 20.03 6.27
C GLY A 217 -4.08 21.43 6.09
N GLY A 218 -4.00 21.87 4.85
CA GLY A 218 -3.57 23.23 4.58
C GLY A 218 -3.56 23.56 3.10
N GLU A 219 -4.35 24.57 2.75
CA GLU A 219 -3.83 25.58 1.85
C GLU A 219 -3.28 26.73 2.73
N ASN A 220 -2.13 27.28 2.36
CA ASN A 220 -1.61 28.56 2.88
C ASN A 220 -1.28 28.60 4.39
N ALA A 221 -0.44 27.67 4.85
CA ALA A 221 0.26 27.80 6.13
C ALA A 221 1.13 29.08 6.19
N LYS A 222 1.07 29.82 7.30
CA LYS A 222 1.78 31.08 7.55
C LYS A 222 2.49 31.02 8.87
N GLU A 223 3.50 31.86 9.11
CA GLU A 223 4.13 31.99 10.44
C GLU A 223 3.11 31.99 11.59
N SER A 224 2.00 32.72 11.47
CA SER A 224 0.98 32.85 12.51
C SER A 224 -0.03 31.69 12.61
N THR A 225 -0.30 30.92 11.54
CA THR A 225 -0.97 29.62 11.70
C THR A 225 0.02 28.53 12.09
N MET A 226 1.32 28.82 12.04
CA MET A 226 2.49 27.99 12.35
C MET A 226 3.21 28.42 13.65
N ARG A 227 2.60 29.28 14.51
CA ARG A 227 3.17 29.89 15.74
C ARG A 227 2.36 29.70 17.04
N PRO A 228 1.03 29.56 17.03
CA PRO A 228 0.37 28.56 17.86
C PRO A 228 1.19 27.30 17.71
N LEU A 229 1.65 27.02 16.47
CA LEU A 229 2.76 26.12 16.17
C LEU A 229 4.21 26.53 16.60
N THR A 230 4.35 27.26 17.72
CA THR A 230 5.52 27.27 18.64
C THR A 230 5.34 27.09 20.21
N GLU A 231 4.32 26.42 20.80
CA GLU A 231 4.31 25.98 22.24
C GLU A 231 4.52 24.47 22.57
N VAL A 232 3.50 23.65 22.34
CA VAL A 232 3.42 22.16 22.34
C VAL A 232 4.60 21.37 22.58
N PHE A 233 5.55 21.60 21.68
CA PHE A 233 6.39 20.53 21.27
C PHE A 233 7.07 20.18 22.59
N ARG A 234 7.44 21.24 23.33
CA ARG A 234 7.81 21.32 24.73
C ARG A 234 7.17 20.25 25.64
N GLU A 235 5.90 20.33 26.01
CA GLU A 235 5.39 19.59 27.19
C GLU A 235 5.01 18.08 26.90
N ASN A 236 5.66 17.38 25.93
CA ASN A 236 5.04 16.21 25.25
C ASN A 236 5.84 14.92 24.86
N GLN A 237 5.61 13.76 25.56
CA GLN A 237 6.21 12.39 25.39
C GLN A 237 5.33 11.08 25.05
N ARG A 238 4.16 11.11 24.36
CA ARG A 238 3.55 10.15 23.37
C ARG A 238 3.88 10.36 21.88
N LEU A 239 3.03 11.05 21.11
CA LEU A 239 2.99 11.10 19.64
C LEU A 239 4.34 11.21 19.02
N LYS A 240 4.45 10.64 17.83
CA LYS A 240 5.67 10.76 17.09
C LYS A 240 5.56 11.16 15.62
N ASN A 241 4.43 11.64 15.14
CA ASN A 241 3.96 11.47 13.78
C ASN A 241 3.18 12.66 13.21
N LEU A 242 3.81 13.56 12.45
CA LEU A 242 3.19 14.85 12.22
C LEU A 242 3.65 15.64 10.99
N CYS A 243 2.88 16.60 10.52
CA CYS A 243 2.98 17.12 9.16
C CYS A 243 2.73 18.58 9.00
N LEU A 244 2.89 19.16 7.82
CA LEU A 244 2.35 20.44 7.37
C LEU A 244 1.69 20.29 6.00
N ALA A 245 0.88 21.21 5.49
CA ALA A 245 0.52 21.18 4.05
C ALA A 245 0.94 22.51 3.48
N LEU A 246 2.17 22.51 3.00
CA LEU A 246 2.92 23.71 2.76
C LEU A 246 2.92 24.01 1.29
N LYS A 247 1.76 24.46 0.88
CA LYS A 247 1.60 25.32 -0.28
C LYS A 247 2.44 26.59 -0.07
N ASN A 248 3.73 26.47 -0.41
CA ASN A 248 4.82 27.44 -0.32
C ASN A 248 5.13 27.98 1.09
N PRO A 249 5.93 27.27 1.91
CA PRO A 249 6.40 27.83 3.18
C PRO A 249 7.43 28.93 2.93
N ASP A 250 7.21 30.09 3.53
CA ASP A 250 8.24 31.12 3.60
C ASP A 250 9.35 30.75 4.60
N ASP A 251 10.47 31.47 4.53
CA ASP A 251 11.63 31.24 5.37
C ASP A 251 11.33 31.42 6.87
N ARG A 252 10.20 32.03 7.25
CA ARG A 252 9.72 32.09 8.64
C ARG A 252 8.78 30.97 9.02
N VAL A 253 8.00 30.37 8.12
CA VAL A 253 7.43 29.05 8.37
C VAL A 253 8.61 28.10 8.59
N MET A 254 9.63 28.15 7.74
CA MET A 254 10.89 27.44 7.96
C MET A 254 11.49 27.77 9.33
N GLU A 255 11.78 29.04 9.65
CA GLU A 255 12.42 29.44 10.91
C GLU A 255 11.56 29.22 12.15
N VAL A 256 10.25 29.44 12.11
CA VAL A 256 9.38 29.30 13.29
C VAL A 256 9.22 27.86 13.64
N LEU A 257 9.01 26.94 12.67
CA LEU A 257 9.23 25.54 13.04
C LEU A 257 10.75 25.20 13.20
N SER A 258 11.71 26.09 12.90
CA SER A 258 13.14 26.00 13.33
C SER A 258 13.35 26.48 14.77
N GLU A 259 12.41 27.21 15.29
CA GLU A 259 12.13 27.30 16.71
C GLU A 259 10.93 26.41 17.03
N GLY A 260 10.73 25.39 16.16
CA GLY A 260 9.78 24.28 16.18
C GLY A 260 10.27 22.80 16.25
N LEU A 261 11.48 22.21 15.91
CA LEU A 261 12.29 20.98 16.44
C LEU A 261 13.55 20.89 17.58
N LYS A 262 13.62 21.44 18.89
CA LYS A 262 14.64 22.19 19.85
C LYS A 262 14.52 21.75 21.29
N HIS A 263 13.32 21.52 21.76
CA HIS A 263 13.14 21.71 23.18
C HIS A 263 13.79 20.51 23.92
N PRO A 264 14.65 20.65 24.96
CA PRO A 264 15.38 19.51 25.54
C PRO A 264 14.51 18.30 25.87
N GLN A 265 13.24 18.59 26.11
CA GLN A 265 12.17 17.64 26.18
C GLN A 265 11.98 16.86 24.88
N CYS A 266 11.51 17.50 23.77
CA CYS A 266 9.47 17.22 21.71
C CYS A 266 9.32 15.97 20.66
N SER A 267 8.28 15.12 20.75
CA SER A 267 8.28 13.69 20.35
C SER A 267 8.26 13.23 18.89
N ILE A 268 8.59 14.04 17.87
CA ILE A 268 8.37 13.62 16.48
C ILE A 268 9.40 12.63 15.98
N GLU A 269 9.03 11.36 16.05
CA GLU A 269 9.66 10.39 15.21
C GLU A 269 9.56 10.74 13.72
N MET A 270 8.42 11.14 13.03
CA MET A 270 8.14 11.48 11.56
C MET A 270 7.44 12.80 11.30
N LEU A 271 7.78 13.29 10.12
CA LEU A 271 7.10 14.20 9.24
C LEU A 271 7.46 14.10 7.71
N GLN A 272 6.72 13.72 6.61
CA GLN A 272 6.91 14.08 5.12
C GLN A 272 7.28 15.60 4.85
N LEU A 273 7.15 16.29 3.69
CA LEU A 273 7.63 17.72 3.48
C LEU A 273 7.36 18.33 2.11
N HIS A 274 6.14 18.25 1.67
CA HIS A 274 5.73 18.85 0.43
C HIS A 274 5.85 20.39 0.52
N GLY A 275 5.71 21.07 -0.62
CA GLY A 275 6.10 22.48 -0.76
C GLY A 275 7.53 22.76 -1.28
N GLU A 276 7.75 24.04 -1.58
CA GLU A 276 8.94 24.62 -2.23
C GLU A 276 10.08 24.98 -1.27
N ILE A 277 10.51 24.03 -0.44
CA ILE A 277 11.75 24.17 0.31
C ILE A 277 12.93 23.94 -0.66
N GLY A 278 14.09 24.59 -0.46
CA GLY A 278 15.30 24.37 -1.28
C GLY A 278 16.19 25.55 -1.61
N LYS A 279 15.92 26.71 -1.03
CA LYS A 279 16.89 27.80 -0.93
C LYS A 279 17.96 27.44 0.11
N GLU A 280 19.17 27.95 -0.05
CA GLU A 280 20.23 27.90 0.97
C GLU A 280 19.73 28.26 2.39
N SER A 281 18.99 29.36 2.56
CA SER A 281 18.39 29.76 3.85
C SER A 281 17.42 28.72 4.40
N THR A 282 16.56 28.19 3.53
CA THR A 282 15.60 27.16 3.94
C THR A 282 16.29 25.85 4.24
N MET A 283 17.41 25.49 3.60
CA MET A 283 18.29 24.39 4.02
C MET A 283 18.98 24.74 5.33
N ARG A 284 19.40 25.99 5.59
CA ARG A 284 20.10 26.45 6.81
C ARG A 284 19.29 26.33 8.13
N HIS A 285 17.99 26.04 8.08
CA HIS A 285 17.04 26.27 9.19
C HIS A 285 16.48 25.02 9.89
N LEU A 286 15.71 24.24 9.13
CA LEU A 286 16.14 22.91 8.71
C LEU A 286 17.52 22.59 9.28
N THR A 287 18.59 23.18 8.75
CA THR A 287 19.97 23.06 9.26
C THR A 287 20.21 23.70 10.62
N GLU A 288 19.51 23.22 11.65
CA GLU A 288 19.78 23.37 13.07
C GLU A 288 19.50 22.07 13.90
N VAL A 289 18.49 21.24 13.55
CA VAL A 289 18.17 19.88 14.11
C VAL A 289 19.41 18.97 14.33
N PHE A 290 20.22 18.61 13.32
CA PHE A 290 21.50 17.81 13.15
C PHE A 290 22.61 18.53 13.96
N THR A 291 22.29 18.99 15.13
CA THR A 291 23.26 19.31 16.17
C THR A 291 22.58 19.20 17.52
N LYS A 292 21.25 19.35 17.60
CA LYS A 292 20.58 19.60 18.87
C LYS A 292 19.31 18.82 19.20
N ASN A 293 18.49 18.29 18.27
CA ASN A 293 17.44 17.27 18.61
C ASN A 293 18.09 15.98 19.21
N GLN A 294 17.65 14.74 19.01
CA GLN A 294 18.48 13.54 19.09
C GLN A 294 17.93 12.42 18.17
N ARG A 295 16.72 12.53 17.61
CA ARG A 295 15.85 11.33 17.53
C ARG A 295 14.75 11.28 16.51
N LEU A 296 14.57 12.37 15.77
CA LEU A 296 14.00 12.17 14.45
C LEU A 296 14.91 11.13 13.77
N LYS A 297 14.41 10.36 12.83
CA LYS A 297 15.16 9.16 12.42
C LYS A 297 15.19 8.95 10.93
N ASN A 298 14.33 9.67 10.23
CA ASN A 298 14.03 9.50 8.82
C ASN A 298 13.97 10.91 8.11
N LEU A 299 14.21 11.17 6.78
CA LEU A 299 13.95 12.46 6.05
C LEU A 299 13.71 12.35 4.54
N CYS A 300 12.59 12.87 3.95
CA CYS A 300 12.21 13.00 2.47
C CYS A 300 12.65 14.25 1.77
N LEU A 301 12.65 14.40 0.44
CA LEU A 301 13.11 15.61 -0.23
C LEU A 301 12.26 15.74 -1.50
N ALA A 302 11.80 16.92 -1.84
CA ALA A 302 11.76 17.34 -3.22
C ALA A 302 11.98 18.82 -3.20
N LEU A 303 13.24 19.16 -3.42
CA LEU A 303 13.69 20.51 -3.60
C LEU A 303 13.33 20.86 -5.04
N LYS A 304 12.46 21.87 -5.19
CA LYS A 304 12.03 22.35 -6.49
C LYS A 304 13.17 23.15 -7.12
N ASN A 305 14.13 22.42 -7.69
CA ASN A 305 15.46 22.90 -8.12
C ASN A 305 16.32 23.36 -6.93
N PRO A 306 17.01 22.43 -6.24
CA PRO A 306 18.01 22.83 -5.25
C PRO A 306 19.18 23.52 -5.94
N ASP A 307 19.66 24.61 -5.34
CA ASP A 307 20.94 25.18 -5.71
C ASP A 307 22.10 24.30 -5.19
N GLU A 308 23.30 24.51 -5.73
CA GLU A 308 24.46 23.69 -5.38
C GLU A 308 24.87 23.86 -3.92
N ARG A 309 24.70 25.07 -3.36
CA ARG A 309 25.01 25.36 -1.96
C ARG A 309 23.94 24.81 -1.02
N ALA A 310 22.68 24.77 -1.43
CA ALA A 310 21.63 24.01 -0.77
C ALA A 310 21.93 22.50 -0.80
N MET A 311 22.61 21.98 -1.83
CA MET A 311 23.10 20.59 -1.85
C MET A 311 24.36 20.36 -1.02
N GLU A 312 25.23 21.36 -0.86
CA GLU A 312 26.39 21.32 0.04
C GLU A 312 26.04 21.51 1.52
N ILE A 313 25.06 22.38 1.83
CA ILE A 313 24.37 22.55 3.15
C ILE A 313 23.23 21.51 3.29
N LEU A 314 23.33 20.46 2.49
CA LEU A 314 22.69 19.17 2.61
C LEU A 314 23.78 18.10 2.38
N CYS A 315 25.07 18.43 2.59
CA CYS A 315 26.13 17.44 2.64
C CYS A 315 27.32 17.64 3.63
N GLU A 316 27.67 18.85 4.08
CA GLU A 316 28.68 19.14 5.11
C GLU A 316 28.30 18.55 6.49
N GLY A 317 27.06 18.80 6.90
CA GLY A 317 26.39 18.11 7.98
C GLY A 317 26.31 16.64 7.68
N LEU A 318 25.96 16.20 6.46
CA LEU A 318 26.22 14.85 5.97
C LEU A 318 27.74 14.46 6.01
N LYS A 319 28.60 15.05 6.87
CA LYS A 319 30.00 14.72 7.19
C LYS A 319 30.48 15.08 8.64
N HIS A 320 29.75 14.76 9.72
CA HIS A 320 30.06 15.02 11.17
C HIS A 320 29.85 13.78 12.08
N PRO A 321 30.17 13.67 13.39
CA PRO A 321 29.77 12.47 14.19
C PRO A 321 28.26 12.21 14.42
N GLN A 322 27.40 13.21 14.60
CA GLN A 322 26.16 12.99 15.37
C GLN A 322 24.92 12.49 14.57
N CYS A 323 25.02 11.83 13.39
CA CYS A 323 23.88 11.72 12.42
C CYS A 323 23.12 10.39 12.13
N THR A 324 21.77 10.33 12.15
CA THR A 324 20.93 9.18 11.69
C THR A 324 19.77 9.57 10.79
N LEU A 325 20.04 9.47 9.52
CA LEU A 325 19.02 8.94 8.65
C LEU A 325 19.49 7.53 8.27
N GLU A 326 18.58 6.57 8.14
CA GLU A 326 18.79 5.25 7.57
C GLU A 326 17.83 4.94 6.36
N MET A 327 17.69 5.88 5.39
CA MET A 327 16.89 6.07 4.11
C MET A 327 16.85 7.55 3.68
N LEU A 328 16.70 7.91 2.40
CA LEU A 328 16.04 9.15 1.90
C LEU A 328 15.43 8.77 0.41
N GLU A 329 14.83 9.29 -0.77
CA GLU A 329 13.94 10.28 -1.61
C GLU A 329 13.93 11.83 -1.90
N LEU A 330 14.79 12.47 -2.71
CA LEU A 330 14.52 13.76 -3.41
C LEU A 330 13.54 13.49 -4.55
N GLY A 331 12.64 14.43 -4.79
CA GLY A 331 12.42 14.94 -6.14
C GLY A 331 13.33 16.13 -6.47
N GLY A 332 14.05 16.06 -7.58
CA GLY A 332 14.86 17.18 -8.09
C GLY A 332 14.68 17.28 -9.60
N GLU A 333 14.19 18.42 -10.10
CA GLU A 333 13.86 18.54 -11.52
C GLU A 333 15.08 18.61 -12.44
N ASN A 334 16.24 19.06 -11.94
CA ASN A 334 17.46 19.22 -12.74
C ASN A 334 18.68 18.83 -11.91
N ALA A 335 19.12 17.57 -12.02
CA ALA A 335 20.41 17.15 -11.48
C ALA A 335 21.50 17.27 -12.53
N LYS A 336 22.70 17.61 -12.05
CA LYS A 336 23.91 17.84 -12.85
C LYS A 336 25.09 17.28 -12.11
N GLU A 337 26.18 16.96 -12.81
CA GLU A 337 27.45 16.57 -12.19
C GLU A 337 27.78 17.34 -10.90
N SER A 338 27.58 18.67 -10.86
CA SER A 338 27.95 19.52 -9.73
C SER A 338 27.02 19.43 -8.52
N THR A 339 25.68 19.41 -8.67
CA THR A 339 24.78 19.04 -7.56
C THR A 339 24.95 17.59 -7.15
N MET A 340 25.48 16.80 -8.09
CA MET A 340 25.84 15.40 -7.99
C MET A 340 27.31 15.21 -7.50
N ARG A 341 27.99 16.26 -7.01
CA ARG A 341 29.40 16.25 -6.54
C ARG A 341 29.66 16.73 -5.10
N PRO A 342 28.73 17.35 -4.35
CA PRO A 342 28.50 16.94 -2.96
C PRO A 342 27.76 15.60 -2.93
N LEU A 343 27.44 15.00 -4.08
CA LEU A 343 27.52 13.55 -4.15
C LEU A 343 28.97 12.97 -4.32
N THR A 344 30.12 13.68 -4.17
CA THR A 344 31.55 13.17 -4.15
C THR A 344 32.71 14.03 -3.45
N GLU A 345 32.94 13.98 -2.11
CA GLU A 345 34.22 14.24 -1.34
C GLU A 345 34.13 13.72 0.12
N VAL A 346 34.99 12.78 0.64
CA VAL A 346 34.72 12.28 2.02
C VAL A 346 35.79 11.95 3.10
N PHE A 347 36.44 10.79 3.21
CA PHE A 347 36.61 10.02 4.49
C PHE A 347 36.94 10.74 5.83
N ARG A 348 35.99 10.66 6.80
CA ARG A 348 36.02 10.86 8.29
C ARG A 348 34.97 10.00 9.10
N GLU A 349 33.67 10.22 9.53
CA GLU A 349 32.49 11.20 9.59
C GLU A 349 31.12 11.20 8.71
N ASN A 350 30.81 10.42 7.66
CA ASN A 350 29.43 9.86 7.28
C ASN A 350 29.11 8.27 6.78
N ARG A 351 29.03 6.89 7.37
CA ARG A 351 27.98 5.62 7.92
C ARG A 351 26.63 5.46 8.79
N ARG A 352 25.48 6.15 8.94
CA ARG A 352 24.25 5.45 9.44
C ARG A 352 23.49 4.68 8.39
N LEU A 353 23.38 5.32 7.25
CA LEU A 353 22.46 5.01 6.20
C LEU A 353 23.03 3.91 5.31
N THR A 354 22.23 3.62 4.32
CA THR A 354 21.67 2.33 4.01
C THR A 354 20.77 2.44 2.80
N ASN A 355 20.19 3.64 2.58
CA ASN A 355 18.85 3.85 2.07
C ASN A 355 18.68 5.37 1.53
N LEU A 356 18.07 5.74 0.39
CA LEU A 356 18.11 6.97 -0.44
C LEU A 356 17.07 6.85 -1.58
N CYS A 357 16.52 7.89 -2.21
CA CYS A 357 15.83 7.96 -3.50
C CYS A 357 16.16 9.28 -4.21
N LEU A 358 16.28 9.35 -5.54
CA LEU A 358 16.27 10.66 -6.23
C LEU A 358 15.14 10.68 -7.27
N ALA A 359 14.81 11.86 -7.81
CA ALA A 359 13.88 11.98 -8.95
C ALA A 359 14.38 12.81 -10.14
N LEU A 360 15.71 12.93 -10.35
CA LEU A 360 16.39 13.52 -11.53
C LEU A 360 15.61 13.43 -12.86
N LYS A 361 14.91 14.50 -13.23
CA LYS A 361 13.97 14.47 -14.37
C LYS A 361 14.68 14.16 -15.70
N ASN A 362 15.83 14.80 -15.90
CA ASN A 362 16.74 14.62 -17.04
C ASN A 362 18.18 14.75 -16.52
N PRO A 363 18.86 13.65 -16.21
CA PRO A 363 20.26 13.67 -15.80
C PRO A 363 21.20 13.68 -17.02
N ASP A 364 22.27 14.46 -16.95
CA ASP A 364 23.36 14.35 -17.90
C ASP A 364 24.12 13.02 -17.74
N ASP A 365 24.86 12.62 -18.77
CA ASP A 365 25.62 11.37 -18.80
C ASP A 365 26.70 11.32 -17.71
N ARG A 366 27.05 12.46 -17.07
CA ARG A 366 27.91 12.56 -15.88
C ARG A 366 27.17 12.66 -14.56
N VAL A 367 25.85 12.54 -14.52
CA VAL A 367 25.16 12.03 -13.33
C VAL A 367 25.02 10.51 -13.41
N MET A 368 25.23 9.96 -14.60
CA MET A 368 25.66 8.59 -14.82
C MET A 368 27.18 8.53 -15.10
N GLU A 369 27.98 9.46 -14.55
CA GLU A 369 29.47 9.36 -14.45
C GLU A 369 30.04 10.17 -13.26
N VAL A 370 29.22 10.75 -12.38
CA VAL A 370 29.67 11.35 -11.12
C VAL A 370 28.82 10.83 -10.00
N LEU A 371 29.12 9.57 -9.76
CA LEU A 371 29.91 9.25 -8.62
C LEU A 371 31.36 8.83 -9.00
N SER A 372 31.82 8.82 -10.28
CA SER A 372 33.04 8.11 -10.79
C SER A 372 34.47 8.55 -10.36
N GLU A 373 34.67 9.00 -9.13
CA GLU A 373 35.25 8.14 -8.08
C GLU A 373 34.89 8.80 -6.75
N GLY A 374 34.26 8.02 -5.89
CA GLY A 374 33.04 8.50 -5.26
C GLY A 374 31.83 7.58 -5.44
N LEU A 375 31.90 6.51 -6.25
CA LEU A 375 31.30 5.21 -5.92
C LEU A 375 32.12 3.98 -6.48
N LYS A 376 33.45 3.95 -6.66
CA LYS A 376 34.36 2.76 -6.85
C LYS A 376 34.91 1.99 -5.60
N HIS A 377 35.34 2.71 -4.60
CA HIS A 377 36.12 2.38 -3.36
C HIS A 377 35.61 1.38 -2.25
N PRO A 378 36.28 1.11 -1.10
CA PRO A 378 35.78 0.11 -0.11
C PRO A 378 34.67 0.40 0.95
N GLN A 379 33.74 1.37 0.81
CA GLN A 379 33.17 2.00 2.04
C GLN A 379 31.65 2.28 2.21
N CYS A 380 30.88 2.65 1.21
CA CYS A 380 29.46 3.03 1.26
C CYS A 380 28.52 1.84 1.59
N SER A 381 27.23 2.13 1.50
CA SER A 381 26.18 1.57 2.35
C SER A 381 24.84 1.36 1.64
N ILE A 382 24.69 1.97 0.45
CA ILE A 382 23.62 1.83 -0.53
C ILE A 382 23.05 0.42 -0.58
N GLU A 383 21.95 0.26 0.12
CA GLU A 383 21.10 -0.86 -0.14
C GLU A 383 20.16 -0.47 -1.33
N MET A 384 18.89 0.03 -1.31
CA MET A 384 17.97 0.11 -2.55
C MET A 384 18.43 1.11 -3.70
N LEU A 385 17.70 1.37 -4.80
CA LEU A 385 18.24 1.96 -6.03
C LEU A 385 17.20 2.53 -6.97
N GLN A 386 16.06 3.11 -6.57
CA GLN A 386 15.06 3.72 -7.49
C GLN A 386 15.50 4.88 -8.39
N LEU A 387 16.13 4.53 -9.52
CA LEU A 387 16.19 5.39 -10.69
C LEU A 387 14.88 5.37 -11.48
N GLN A 388 14.33 6.57 -11.62
CA GLN A 388 13.31 6.97 -12.61
C GLN A 388 14.01 7.83 -13.69
N GLY A 389 13.28 8.55 -14.56
CA GLY A 389 13.83 9.61 -15.43
C GLY A 389 13.81 9.30 -16.94
N GLU A 390 14.88 9.68 -17.63
CA GLU A 390 15.04 9.53 -19.09
C GLU A 390 16.37 8.85 -19.45
N ILE A 391 16.77 7.83 -18.70
CA ILE A 391 18.16 7.34 -18.75
C ILE A 391 18.40 6.15 -19.68
N ALA A 392 17.52 5.93 -20.65
CA ALA A 392 17.57 4.79 -21.57
C ALA A 392 18.73 4.77 -22.60
N LYS A 393 19.72 5.64 -22.46
CA LYS A 393 20.87 5.77 -23.38
C LYS A 393 21.84 4.60 -23.29
N GLU A 394 22.58 4.34 -24.37
CA GLU A 394 23.68 3.35 -24.38
C GLU A 394 24.73 3.64 -23.31
N SER A 395 25.11 4.91 -23.08
CA SER A 395 26.10 5.39 -22.09
C SER A 395 25.67 5.28 -20.62
N ASN A 396 24.43 5.62 -20.29
CA ASN A 396 23.94 5.57 -18.91
C ASN A 396 23.95 4.14 -18.36
N MET A 397 23.75 3.18 -19.26
CA MET A 397 24.20 1.81 -19.04
C MET A 397 25.27 1.41 -20.07
N SER A 398 26.36 2.15 -20.15
CA SER A 398 27.67 1.60 -19.79
C SER A 398 28.01 1.91 -18.32
N HIS A 399 27.27 2.78 -17.64
CA HIS A 399 27.72 3.26 -16.34
C HIS A 399 27.03 2.61 -15.16
N LEU A 400 25.70 2.45 -15.20
CA LEU A 400 25.02 1.33 -14.52
C LEU A 400 25.66 -0.03 -14.87
N THR A 401 26.51 -0.04 -15.91
CA THR A 401 27.15 -1.19 -16.53
C THR A 401 28.35 -1.54 -15.66
N GLU A 402 29.48 -0.83 -15.66
CA GLU A 402 30.49 -1.12 -14.63
C GLU A 402 30.12 -0.82 -13.15
N VAL A 403 28.91 -0.32 -12.89
CA VAL A 403 28.26 -0.23 -11.55
C VAL A 403 27.89 -1.56 -10.94
N PHE A 404 27.33 -2.48 -11.73
CA PHE A 404 26.58 -3.58 -11.13
C PHE A 404 27.50 -4.75 -10.79
N ARG A 405 28.51 -5.18 -11.67
CA ARG A 405 31.31 -5.90 -11.99
C ARG A 405 32.37 -6.16 -10.85
N GLU A 406 32.83 -5.07 -10.22
CA GLU A 406 33.41 -5.03 -8.90
C GLU A 406 32.42 -4.75 -7.68
N ASN A 407 31.20 -4.21 -7.84
CA ASN A 407 30.05 -4.27 -6.88
C ASN A 407 29.62 -5.68 -6.33
N GLN A 408 28.98 -5.77 -5.14
CA GLN A 408 28.94 -6.92 -4.18
C GLN A 408 27.78 -7.12 -3.16
N ARG A 409 26.77 -6.23 -3.02
CA ARG A 409 25.47 -6.62 -2.41
C ARG A 409 24.30 -5.76 -2.92
N LEU A 410 24.26 -5.34 -4.18
CA LEU A 410 23.02 -4.82 -4.77
C LEU A 410 21.95 -5.97 -4.83
N LYS A 411 20.66 -5.70 -4.54
CA LYS A 411 19.61 -6.74 -4.42
C LYS A 411 18.20 -6.54 -5.05
N LYS A 412 17.58 -5.40 -5.40
CA LYS A 412 16.33 -5.26 -6.25
C LYS A 412 16.47 -4.26 -7.50
N LEU A 413 15.51 -3.46 -8.12
CA LEU A 413 15.71 -2.47 -9.30
C LEU A 413 14.46 -1.91 -10.16
N LEU A 414 13.49 -1.14 -9.63
CA LEU A 414 12.43 -0.17 -10.17
C LEU A 414 12.59 0.67 -11.51
N LEU A 415 12.99 0.10 -12.65
CA LEU A 415 13.30 0.85 -13.91
C LEU A 415 12.13 1.52 -14.67
N THR A 416 11.72 2.73 -14.32
CA THR A 416 10.62 3.47 -14.99
C THR A 416 10.90 4.02 -16.43
N LEU A 417 11.71 3.35 -17.28
CA LEU A 417 12.25 3.96 -18.53
C LEU A 417 11.23 4.59 -19.47
N LYS A 418 11.61 5.75 -19.97
CA LYS A 418 11.05 6.36 -21.15
C LYS A 418 11.68 5.80 -22.43
N ASN A 419 10.87 5.13 -23.27
CA ASN A 419 11.20 4.63 -24.62
C ASN A 419 12.62 4.05 -24.80
N PRO A 420 12.90 2.82 -24.36
CA PRO A 420 14.20 2.21 -24.63
C PRO A 420 14.32 1.82 -26.09
N ASP A 421 15.50 2.02 -26.66
CA ASP A 421 15.85 1.41 -27.94
C ASP A 421 16.23 -0.07 -27.76
N GLU A 422 16.27 -0.80 -28.87
CA GLU A 422 16.60 -2.23 -28.85
C GLU A 422 17.97 -2.43 -28.22
N ARG A 423 19.03 -1.69 -28.60
CA ARG A 423 20.38 -1.80 -27.99
C ARG A 423 20.37 -1.45 -26.50
N ALA A 424 19.56 -0.50 -26.05
CA ALA A 424 19.37 -0.23 -24.63
C ALA A 424 18.84 -1.45 -23.87
N MET A 425 18.04 -2.26 -24.58
CA MET A 425 17.48 -3.53 -24.17
C MET A 425 18.27 -4.78 -24.58
N GLU A 426 19.29 -4.63 -25.43
CA GLU A 426 19.99 -5.67 -26.22
C GLU A 426 21.51 -5.65 -26.00
N ILE A 427 21.98 -4.69 -25.20
CA ILE A 427 22.97 -4.97 -24.19
C ILE A 427 22.33 -5.19 -22.81
N LEU A 428 21.07 -4.79 -22.51
CA LEU A 428 20.40 -4.86 -21.16
C LEU A 428 20.80 -6.09 -20.37
N CYS A 429 20.75 -7.11 -21.19
CA CYS A 429 21.48 -8.32 -21.27
C CYS A 429 22.57 -8.48 -20.31
N GLU A 430 23.72 -8.08 -20.77
CA GLU A 430 24.65 -9.16 -21.06
C GLU A 430 25.37 -9.49 -19.75
N GLY A 431 25.15 -8.68 -18.72
CA GLY A 431 25.44 -8.85 -17.32
C GLY A 431 24.27 -9.36 -16.51
N LEU A 432 23.05 -8.78 -16.65
CA LEU A 432 21.78 -9.33 -16.10
C LEU A 432 21.80 -10.85 -16.27
N LYS A 433 22.33 -11.19 -17.44
CA LYS A 433 22.62 -12.50 -17.97
C LYS A 433 23.95 -13.11 -17.54
N HIS A 434 25.14 -12.56 -17.78
CA HIS A 434 26.45 -13.21 -17.42
C HIS A 434 26.34 -13.98 -16.07
N PRO A 435 26.84 -15.24 -15.96
CA PRO A 435 26.29 -16.47 -15.29
C PRO A 435 25.75 -16.45 -13.83
N GLN A 436 25.49 -15.25 -13.31
CA GLN A 436 26.40 -14.77 -12.29
C GLN A 436 25.95 -13.45 -11.61
N CYS A 437 24.82 -12.79 -11.99
CA CYS A 437 24.11 -11.57 -11.44
C CYS A 437 23.98 -11.42 -9.85
N THR A 438 23.18 -10.55 -9.20
CA THR A 438 22.46 -10.80 -7.90
C THR A 438 21.31 -9.81 -7.73
N LEU A 439 20.59 -9.51 -8.82
CA LEU A 439 19.71 -8.39 -8.73
C LEU A 439 18.25 -8.58 -8.43
N GLU A 440 17.38 -9.56 -8.72
CA GLU A 440 17.36 -10.91 -9.31
C GLU A 440 16.66 -10.74 -10.72
N ILE A 441 15.33 -10.94 -10.85
CA ILE A 441 14.15 -10.08 -11.11
C ILE A 441 14.24 -8.68 -11.90
N LEU A 442 14.14 -8.15 -13.17
CA LEU A 442 14.51 -6.65 -13.53
C LEU A 442 13.51 -5.37 -13.71
N VAL A 443 13.09 -4.46 -12.74
CA VAL A 443 11.70 -3.78 -12.64
C VAL A 443 11.62 -2.79 -13.74
N LEU A 444 10.49 -2.56 -14.39
CA LEU A 444 10.59 -1.91 -15.65
C LEU A 444 9.29 -1.24 -16.15
N GLY A 445 9.13 0.07 -15.99
CA GLY A 445 7.93 0.83 -16.40
C GLY A 445 7.85 1.11 -17.91
N GLY A 446 6.69 0.89 -18.53
CA GLY A 446 6.56 0.77 -19.99
C GLY A 446 5.68 1.76 -20.75
N GLU A 447 6.33 2.71 -21.44
CA GLU A 447 5.83 3.19 -22.73
C GLU A 447 6.38 2.35 -23.89
N ASN A 448 5.51 2.05 -24.86
CA ASN A 448 5.82 1.54 -26.22
C ASN A 448 6.74 0.31 -26.30
N ALA A 449 6.27 -0.78 -25.72
CA ALA A 449 6.85 -2.11 -25.86
C ALA A 449 6.33 -2.81 -27.14
N LYS A 450 7.13 -3.71 -27.75
CA LYS A 450 6.94 -4.22 -29.13
C LYS A 450 7.55 -5.59 -29.32
N GLU A 451 7.07 -6.39 -30.29
CA GLU A 451 7.69 -7.68 -30.65
C GLU A 451 9.22 -7.64 -30.73
N SER A 452 9.91 -6.65 -31.33
CA SER A 452 11.38 -6.66 -31.39
C SER A 452 12.10 -6.27 -30.09
N THR A 453 11.40 -5.66 -29.13
CA THR A 453 11.92 -5.48 -27.76
C THR A 453 11.35 -6.53 -26.82
N MET A 454 10.49 -7.41 -27.32
CA MET A 454 9.73 -8.38 -26.55
C MET A 454 10.22 -9.76 -26.88
N ARG A 455 10.16 -10.22 -28.14
CA ARG A 455 10.92 -11.35 -28.69
C ARG A 455 12.12 -11.65 -27.86
N PRO A 456 13.00 -10.69 -27.61
CA PRO A 456 14.29 -11.14 -27.25
C PRO A 456 14.28 -11.43 -25.71
N LEU A 457 13.27 -10.99 -24.97
CA LEU A 457 12.85 -11.52 -23.66
C LEU A 457 12.63 -13.06 -23.67
N THR A 458 12.69 -13.72 -24.84
CA THR A 458 12.64 -15.18 -25.09
C THR A 458 13.87 -16.04 -24.86
N GLU A 459 14.95 -15.54 -24.27
CA GLU A 459 16.08 -16.43 -23.93
C GLU A 459 16.26 -16.67 -22.40
N VAL A 460 15.32 -16.22 -21.54
CA VAL A 460 15.21 -16.45 -20.06
C VAL A 460 14.79 -17.84 -19.65
N PHE A 461 13.82 -18.35 -20.37
CA PHE A 461 13.94 -19.37 -21.36
C PHE A 461 15.21 -20.24 -21.24
N ARG A 462 16.38 -19.90 -21.80
CA ARG A 462 17.58 -20.77 -21.89
C ARG A 462 18.89 -20.43 -21.09
N GLU A 463 19.29 -19.21 -20.63
CA GLU A 463 20.60 -18.74 -19.91
C GLU A 463 21.08 -18.46 -18.26
N ASN A 464 20.37 -18.17 -17.07
CA ASN A 464 20.55 -17.95 -15.52
C ASN A 464 19.40 -18.51 -14.57
N ARG A 465 19.60 -18.86 -13.27
CA ARG A 465 18.52 -19.33 -12.31
C ARG A 465 17.73 -18.25 -11.56
N ARG A 466 18.01 -16.98 -11.79
CA ARG A 466 17.93 -15.94 -10.74
C ARG A 466 17.30 -14.65 -11.19
N LEU A 467 16.67 -14.63 -12.34
CA LEU A 467 15.78 -13.55 -12.70
C LEU A 467 14.34 -13.93 -12.43
N ARG A 468 13.59 -12.99 -11.83
CA ARG A 468 12.65 -13.28 -10.74
C ARG A 468 11.56 -12.21 -10.27
N ASN A 469 11.11 -11.04 -10.84
CA ASN A 469 9.81 -10.30 -10.45
C ASN A 469 8.98 -9.65 -11.62
N LEU A 470 7.64 -9.38 -11.69
CA LEU A 470 6.73 -9.21 -12.90
C LEU A 470 5.43 -8.37 -12.76
N CYS A 471 5.40 -7.16 -13.28
CA CYS A 471 4.35 -6.16 -13.13
C CYS A 471 4.38 -5.22 -14.32
N LEU A 472 3.92 -5.68 -15.48
CA LEU A 472 3.98 -4.80 -16.62
C LEU A 472 3.06 -3.61 -16.46
N SER A 473 3.67 -2.46 -16.19
CA SER A 473 3.12 -1.18 -16.59
C SER A 473 3.27 -1.05 -18.10
N LEU A 474 2.20 -1.28 -18.87
CA LEU A 474 2.27 -1.23 -20.33
C LEU A 474 1.11 -0.52 -21.00
N LYS A 475 1.51 0.58 -21.60
CA LYS A 475 0.70 1.36 -22.53
C LYS A 475 0.46 0.56 -23.82
N ASN A 476 -0.75 0.00 -23.95
CA ASN A 476 -1.33 -0.70 -25.12
C ASN A 476 -0.64 -2.01 -25.58
N PRO A 477 -1.36 -3.15 -25.68
CA PRO A 477 -0.88 -4.34 -26.40
C PRO A 477 -1.30 -4.33 -27.86
N ASP A 478 -0.38 -4.67 -28.75
CA ASP A 478 -0.79 -5.46 -29.92
C ASP A 478 -0.83 -6.96 -29.56
N GLU A 479 -1.44 -7.77 -30.43
CA GLU A 479 -1.54 -9.23 -30.28
C GLU A 479 -0.17 -9.92 -30.55
N ARG A 480 0.94 -9.16 -30.71
CA ARG A 480 2.30 -9.64 -31.06
C ARG A 480 3.46 -9.34 -30.11
N VAL A 481 3.37 -8.21 -29.42
CA VAL A 481 3.56 -8.03 -27.97
C VAL A 481 2.86 -9.13 -27.18
N MET A 482 1.92 -9.80 -27.84
CA MET A 482 1.37 -11.07 -27.45
C MET A 482 1.53 -12.21 -28.51
N GLU A 483 2.63 -12.21 -29.31
CA GLU A 483 3.19 -13.28 -30.22
C GLU A 483 4.59 -13.86 -29.82
N VAL A 484 5.29 -13.36 -28.81
CA VAL A 484 6.55 -13.91 -28.24
C VAL A 484 6.75 -14.37 -26.72
N LEU A 485 5.75 -14.57 -25.80
CA LEU A 485 5.73 -14.75 -24.23
C LEU A 485 5.01 -15.98 -23.68
N VAL A 486 3.72 -15.97 -23.95
CA VAL A 486 3.02 -17.14 -24.37
C VAL A 486 3.63 -17.78 -25.66
N GLU A 487 4.81 -17.31 -26.16
CA GLU A 487 6.09 -18.06 -26.27
C GLU A 487 7.14 -17.76 -25.19
N GLY A 488 7.58 -18.76 -24.44
CA GLY A 488 7.99 -18.73 -23.05
C GLY A 488 7.29 -19.77 -22.17
N LEU A 489 6.31 -19.33 -21.41
CA LEU A 489 5.84 -19.94 -20.17
C LEU A 489 5.05 -21.32 -20.27
N LYS A 490 5.04 -22.04 -21.43
CA LYS A 490 4.16 -23.22 -21.83
C LYS A 490 4.76 -24.53 -21.35
N HIS A 491 5.47 -25.19 -22.28
CA HIS A 491 6.21 -26.41 -22.08
C HIS A 491 7.19 -26.14 -20.94
N PRO A 492 7.77 -27.16 -20.32
CA PRO A 492 8.12 -26.97 -18.94
C PRO A 492 9.39 -26.15 -18.65
N GLN A 493 9.51 -24.81 -18.82
CA GLN A 493 10.58 -23.95 -18.20
C GLN A 493 10.14 -22.66 -17.55
N CYS A 494 8.86 -22.40 -17.40
CA CYS A 494 8.55 -21.11 -16.85
C CYS A 494 9.07 -20.87 -15.42
N SER A 495 9.66 -19.70 -15.18
CA SER A 495 10.43 -19.45 -13.98
C SER A 495 9.60 -18.76 -12.86
N ILE A 496 8.64 -17.90 -13.19
CA ILE A 496 7.92 -16.80 -12.46
C ILE A 496 7.28 -17.11 -11.02
N GLU A 497 6.62 -16.23 -10.18
CA GLU A 497 5.73 -16.51 -8.93
C GLU A 497 4.05 -16.22 -8.59
N LYS A 498 2.94 -15.27 -8.60
CA LYS A 498 2.21 -13.82 -8.78
C LYS A 498 2.03 -12.80 -10.04
N LEU A 499 1.11 -12.89 -11.03
CA LEU A 499 0.95 -11.93 -12.18
C LEU A 499 0.41 -10.49 -11.93
N GLU A 500 1.03 -9.47 -12.56
CA GLU A 500 0.63 -8.04 -12.55
C GLU A 500 0.58 -7.40 -13.96
N LEU A 501 -0.60 -7.39 -14.59
CA LEU A 501 -0.91 -6.67 -15.84
C LEU A 501 -1.53 -5.29 -15.66
N HIS A 502 -0.87 -4.24 -16.14
CA HIS A 502 -1.49 -2.92 -16.25
C HIS A 502 -1.49 -2.51 -17.72
N GLY A 503 -2.68 -2.37 -18.31
CA GLY A 503 -2.88 -2.02 -19.72
C GLY A 503 -4.36 -1.87 -20.10
N GLU A 504 -4.65 -1.48 -21.33
CA GLU A 504 -6.01 -1.32 -21.87
C GLU A 504 -6.57 -2.66 -22.35
N ILE A 505 -6.88 -3.52 -21.41
CA ILE A 505 -7.31 -4.89 -21.70
C ILE A 505 -8.83 -4.90 -22.02
N VAL A 506 -9.22 -5.12 -23.29
CA VAL A 506 -10.59 -4.97 -23.86
C VAL A 506 -11.35 -6.22 -24.42
N LYS A 507 -10.82 -6.98 -25.40
CA LYS A 507 -11.52 -7.72 -26.49
C LYS A 507 -11.91 -9.18 -26.19
N GLU A 508 -12.60 -9.86 -27.13
CA GLU A 508 -12.98 -11.27 -26.99
C GLU A 508 -11.95 -12.32 -27.48
N SER A 509 -10.99 -11.98 -28.35
CA SER A 509 -10.02 -12.98 -28.85
C SER A 509 -9.18 -13.51 -27.70
N THR A 510 -8.52 -12.59 -27.00
CA THR A 510 -7.82 -12.89 -25.76
C THR A 510 -8.75 -13.43 -24.68
N MET A 511 -10.08 -13.17 -24.74
CA MET A 511 -10.99 -13.92 -23.86
C MET A 511 -10.59 -15.38 -24.00
N SER A 512 -10.66 -15.99 -25.19
CA SER A 512 -10.27 -17.38 -25.42
C SER A 512 -8.92 -17.65 -24.82
N HIS A 513 -7.95 -16.83 -25.17
CA HIS A 513 -6.59 -17.24 -24.99
C HIS A 513 -6.22 -17.31 -23.53
N LEU A 514 -6.52 -16.27 -22.72
CA LEU A 514 -6.39 -16.36 -21.26
C LEU A 514 -6.84 -17.70 -20.72
N THR A 515 -8.05 -18.08 -21.12
CA THR A 515 -8.67 -19.33 -20.78
C THR A 515 -8.01 -20.65 -21.16
N GLU A 516 -6.92 -20.69 -21.92
CA GLU A 516 -6.12 -21.92 -21.99
C GLU A 516 -4.82 -21.95 -21.16
N VAL A 517 -4.25 -20.84 -20.66
CA VAL A 517 -3.25 -20.89 -19.53
C VAL A 517 -3.95 -21.35 -18.27
N PHE A 518 -5.24 -21.05 -18.21
CA PHE A 518 -6.23 -21.60 -17.30
C PHE A 518 -6.22 -23.14 -17.38
N ARG A 519 -6.09 -23.74 -18.57
CA ARG A 519 -5.95 -25.19 -18.80
C ARG A 519 -4.58 -25.75 -18.46
N ASP A 520 -3.46 -25.05 -18.63
CA ASP A 520 -2.17 -25.63 -18.23
C ASP A 520 -1.12 -24.85 -17.48
N ASN A 521 -1.15 -23.54 -17.35
CA ASN A 521 -0.14 -22.95 -16.51
C ASN A 521 -0.33 -23.48 -15.08
N GLN A 522 0.61 -24.30 -14.60
CA GLN A 522 0.48 -25.08 -13.36
C GLN A 522 0.71 -24.21 -12.11
N ARG A 523 1.21 -23.02 -12.35
CA ARG A 523 2.51 -22.67 -11.79
C ARG A 523 2.32 -21.59 -10.71
N LEU A 524 1.27 -20.79 -10.73
CA LEU A 524 1.24 -19.34 -10.52
C LEU A 524 0.92 -18.84 -9.03
N LYS A 525 0.61 -17.56 -8.62
CA LYS A 525 0.00 -17.07 -7.28
C LYS A 525 -1.01 -15.87 -7.22
N LYS A 526 -0.78 -14.56 -6.95
CA LYS A 526 -1.87 -13.51 -6.85
C LYS A 526 -2.07 -12.58 -8.09
N LEU A 527 -3.31 -12.20 -8.50
CA LEU A 527 -3.73 -11.54 -9.79
C LEU A 527 -4.16 -10.05 -9.68
N PHE A 528 -3.44 -9.15 -10.39
CA PHE A 528 -3.65 -7.64 -10.64
C PHE A 528 -5.08 -6.43 -13.03
N LEU A 529 -6.23 -6.90 -13.67
CA LEU A 529 -6.83 -6.51 -14.92
C LEU A 529 -7.61 -5.25 -14.66
N THR A 530 -6.93 -4.13 -14.86
CA THR A 530 -7.50 -2.80 -14.73
C THR A 530 -8.42 -2.61 -15.93
N LEU A 531 -9.70 -2.95 -15.76
CA LEU A 531 -10.61 -3.23 -16.88
C LEU A 531 -11.58 -2.08 -17.12
N ASN A 532 -11.07 -1.05 -17.78
CA ASN A 532 -11.83 0.13 -18.19
C ASN A 532 -13.11 -0.28 -18.94
N ASN A 533 -14.24 0.35 -18.60
CA ASN A 533 -15.64 0.04 -18.96
C ASN A 533 -15.87 -1.16 -19.95
N PRO A 534 -16.54 -2.23 -19.50
CA PRO A 534 -16.81 -3.36 -20.37
C PRO A 534 -18.26 -3.69 -20.75
N ASP A 535 -18.42 -4.53 -21.79
CA ASP A 535 -19.70 -5.07 -22.21
C ASP A 535 -20.13 -6.20 -21.28
N GLU A 536 -21.45 -6.45 -21.12
CA GLU A 536 -22.07 -7.62 -20.47
C GLU A 536 -21.82 -8.91 -21.28
N ARG A 537 -20.55 -9.11 -21.64
CA ARG A 537 -19.98 -10.34 -22.15
C ARG A 537 -18.81 -10.80 -21.29
N ALA A 538 -17.79 -10.04 -20.87
CA ALA A 538 -16.59 -10.62 -20.20
C ALA A 538 -16.48 -10.64 -18.62
N LEU A 539 -17.38 -9.98 -17.88
CA LEU A 539 -18.03 -10.18 -16.48
C LEU A 539 -20.79 -11.24 -15.94
N GLU A 540 -21.49 -12.25 -16.48
CA GLU A 540 -21.31 -13.67 -16.87
C GLU A 540 -20.20 -14.35 -17.87
N ILE A 541 -19.29 -13.80 -18.76
CA ILE A 541 -18.20 -14.54 -19.55
C ILE A 541 -16.78 -14.81 -18.88
N LEU A 542 -16.17 -14.07 -17.94
CA LEU A 542 -14.99 -14.59 -17.17
C LEU A 542 -15.41 -15.55 -16.03
N CYS A 543 -16.53 -16.25 -16.21
CA CYS A 543 -17.14 -17.08 -15.18
C CYS A 543 -17.18 -18.62 -15.49
N GLU A 544 -17.22 -19.13 -16.75
CA GLU A 544 -17.34 -20.56 -17.23
C GLU A 544 -16.10 -21.41 -16.96
N GLY A 545 -15.55 -21.33 -15.76
CA GLY A 545 -14.18 -21.74 -15.45
C GLY A 545 -13.78 -21.26 -14.07
N LEU A 546 -14.44 -20.20 -13.62
CA LEU A 546 -14.74 -20.11 -12.22
C LEU A 546 -15.54 -21.35 -11.71
N LYS A 547 -16.63 -21.86 -12.33
CA LYS A 547 -17.14 -23.24 -12.02
C LYS A 547 -16.32 -24.28 -12.68
N HIS A 548 -15.94 -24.01 -13.94
CA HIS A 548 -15.52 -25.11 -14.75
C HIS A 548 -14.27 -25.70 -14.10
N PRO A 549 -14.23 -27.03 -13.90
CA PRO A 549 -13.33 -27.49 -12.87
C PRO A 549 -11.85 -27.55 -13.27
N GLN A 550 -11.15 -26.43 -13.44
CA GLN A 550 -9.70 -26.36 -13.73
C GLN A 550 -8.93 -25.29 -13.03
N CYS A 551 -9.55 -24.25 -12.49
CA CYS A 551 -8.77 -23.10 -12.05
C CYS A 551 -8.12 -23.25 -10.67
N THR A 552 -7.47 -22.20 -10.17
CA THR A 552 -6.06 -22.47 -9.83
C THR A 552 -5.32 -21.50 -8.87
N LEU A 553 -5.84 -20.35 -8.48
CA LEU A 553 -5.37 -18.99 -8.65
C LEU A 553 -5.44 -18.07 -7.36
N GLU A 554 -4.42 -17.45 -6.75
CA GLU A 554 -4.57 -16.79 -5.40
C GLU A 554 -5.63 -15.67 -5.17
N MET A 555 -5.40 -14.37 -5.47
CA MET A 555 -6.20 -13.19 -5.00
C MET A 555 -6.40 -12.09 -6.08
N LEU A 556 -7.44 -11.25 -6.01
CA LEU A 556 -8.10 -10.53 -7.13
C LEU A 556 -9.10 -9.31 -6.89
N VAL A 557 -8.94 -8.27 -6.08
CA VAL A 557 -8.38 -7.04 -6.70
C VAL A 557 -9.24 -6.58 -7.99
N LEU A 558 -10.26 -5.62 -7.97
CA LEU A 558 -11.15 -4.85 -9.00
C LEU A 558 -11.02 -3.36 -8.63
N GLY A 559 -10.68 -2.54 -9.63
CA GLY A 559 -11.03 -1.13 -9.70
C GLY A 559 -11.78 -0.83 -11.01
N GLY A 560 -12.92 -0.15 -10.92
CA GLY A 560 -13.60 0.44 -12.08
C GLY A 560 -15.09 0.71 -11.85
N GLU A 561 -15.78 1.21 -12.88
CA GLU A 561 -17.23 1.48 -12.86
C GLU A 561 -18.05 0.18 -12.77
N ILE A 562 -18.52 -0.09 -11.56
CA ILE A 562 -19.33 -1.24 -11.13
C ILE A 562 -20.01 -0.86 -9.81
N ALA A 563 -20.31 0.44 -9.66
CA ALA A 563 -21.09 1.02 -8.59
C ALA A 563 -22.58 0.95 -8.96
N LYS A 564 -23.03 -0.26 -9.32
CA LYS A 564 -24.44 -0.65 -9.44
C LYS A 564 -24.54 -2.16 -9.10
N GLU A 565 -25.40 -2.96 -9.74
CA GLU A 565 -26.67 -3.36 -9.16
C GLU A 565 -27.47 -4.55 -9.87
N SER A 566 -27.53 -4.90 -11.17
CA SER A 566 -27.96 -6.22 -11.74
C SER A 566 -27.01 -6.87 -12.77
N THR A 567 -25.75 -6.42 -12.90
CA THR A 567 -24.68 -7.40 -12.71
C THR A 567 -24.54 -7.82 -11.22
N MET A 568 -25.45 -7.36 -10.33
CA MET A 568 -25.67 -7.78 -8.93
C MET A 568 -26.80 -8.81 -8.78
N ARG A 569 -27.33 -9.34 -9.89
CA ARG A 569 -27.73 -10.75 -9.95
C ARG A 569 -26.49 -11.58 -10.15
N PRO A 570 -25.76 -11.50 -11.27
CA PRO A 570 -24.98 -12.62 -11.75
C PRO A 570 -23.66 -12.70 -11.03
N LEU A 571 -23.03 -11.57 -10.69
CA LEU A 571 -21.99 -11.64 -9.70
C LEU A 571 -22.53 -12.06 -8.33
N THR A 572 -23.72 -11.65 -7.86
CA THR A 572 -24.23 -12.23 -6.58
C THR A 572 -24.59 -13.70 -6.69
N GLU A 573 -24.79 -14.18 -7.90
CA GLU A 573 -24.81 -15.59 -8.26
C GLU A 573 -23.41 -16.26 -8.15
N VAL A 574 -22.37 -15.50 -7.80
CA VAL A 574 -21.04 -15.94 -7.35
C VAL A 574 -20.86 -15.85 -5.84
N PHE A 575 -21.63 -15.00 -5.13
CA PHE A 575 -21.84 -15.33 -3.72
C PHE A 575 -22.58 -16.65 -3.61
N ARG A 576 -23.72 -16.70 -4.30
CA ARG A 576 -24.61 -17.85 -4.32
C ARG A 576 -23.83 -19.06 -4.80
N GLU A 577 -23.00 -18.97 -5.84
CA GLU A 577 -22.46 -20.16 -6.48
C GLU A 577 -20.94 -20.43 -6.51
N ASN A 578 -20.11 -19.72 -5.71
CA ASN A 578 -18.68 -20.06 -5.53
C ASN A 578 -18.34 -20.53 -4.11
N GLN A 579 -17.29 -21.36 -3.92
CA GLN A 579 -16.70 -21.61 -2.59
C GLN A 579 -15.17 -21.53 -2.53
N ARG A 580 -14.54 -20.89 -3.51
CA ARG A 580 -13.16 -20.48 -3.38
C ARG A 580 -13.09 -19.18 -2.59
N LEU A 581 -13.73 -18.09 -3.03
CA LEU A 581 -13.46 -16.66 -2.74
C LEU A 581 -12.66 -16.40 -1.44
N ASN A 582 -11.50 -15.72 -1.47
CA ASN A 582 -10.74 -15.26 -0.30
C ASN A 582 -9.82 -13.98 -0.34
N ASN A 583 -9.95 -13.04 -1.28
CA ASN A 583 -9.73 -11.59 -0.97
C ASN A 583 -10.66 -10.76 -1.88
N LEU A 584 -10.62 -9.41 -1.83
CA LEU A 584 -11.19 -8.38 -2.75
C LEU A 584 -11.06 -6.98 -2.09
N CYS A 585 -11.19 -5.89 -2.86
CA CYS A 585 -11.30 -4.51 -2.33
C CYS A 585 -12.16 -3.62 -3.26
N LEU A 586 -13.38 -3.24 -2.87
CA LEU A 586 -14.28 -2.40 -3.68
C LEU A 586 -13.87 -0.93 -3.79
N ALA A 587 -13.24 -0.59 -4.93
CA ALA A 587 -13.22 0.77 -5.45
C ALA A 587 -14.63 1.17 -5.93
N LEU A 588 -15.39 1.79 -5.03
CA LEU A 588 -16.72 2.31 -5.28
C LEU A 588 -16.73 3.82 -5.51
N ASN A 589 -17.82 4.29 -6.11
CA ASN A 589 -17.98 5.66 -6.60
C ASN A 589 -19.39 6.23 -6.31
N ASN A 590 -19.95 6.07 -5.10
CA ASN A 590 -21.16 6.78 -4.60
C ASN A 590 -22.54 6.37 -5.28
N PRO A 591 -23.59 5.85 -4.56
CA PRO A 591 -24.95 5.45 -5.14
C PRO A 591 -26.43 5.88 -4.62
N ASP A 592 -27.35 6.47 -5.44
CA ASP A 592 -28.69 7.24 -5.26
C ASP A 592 -30.04 6.75 -4.51
N ASP A 593 -31.04 5.94 -5.04
CA ASP A 593 -32.33 5.32 -4.45
C ASP A 593 -32.72 3.69 -4.27
N ARG A 594 -31.88 2.60 -4.11
CA ARG A 594 -31.86 1.21 -3.42
C ARG A 594 -30.81 0.69 -2.28
N VAL A 595 -29.51 1.10 -2.06
CA VAL A 595 -28.24 0.31 -1.79
C VAL A 595 -27.84 -0.08 -0.39
N MET A 596 -27.46 0.77 0.59
CA MET A 596 -26.41 0.29 1.54
C MET A 596 -26.82 -0.99 2.25
N GLU A 597 -27.97 -1.00 2.88
CA GLU A 597 -29.09 -1.86 2.49
C GLU A 597 -28.76 -3.14 1.67
N VAL A 598 -29.04 -3.25 0.37
CA VAL A 598 -28.36 -4.17 -0.59
C VAL A 598 -26.97 -4.67 -0.21
N LEU A 599 -25.94 -3.80 -0.11
CA LEU A 599 -24.58 -4.26 0.24
C LEU A 599 -24.63 -5.03 1.59
N SER A 600 -25.50 -4.57 2.48
CA SER A 600 -25.82 -5.12 3.78
C SER A 600 -26.59 -6.44 3.61
N GLU A 601 -27.67 -6.59 2.84
CA GLU A 601 -28.49 -7.82 2.91
C GLU A 601 -27.73 -9.06 2.45
N GLY A 602 -26.87 -8.85 1.46
CA GLY A 602 -26.08 -9.88 0.80
C GLY A 602 -24.85 -10.25 1.58
N LEU A 603 -24.38 -9.33 2.42
CA LEU A 603 -23.64 -9.65 3.63
C LEU A 603 -24.46 -10.51 4.54
N LYS A 604 -25.69 -10.09 4.73
CA LYS A 604 -26.37 -10.36 5.95
C LYS A 604 -26.94 -11.79 5.99
N HIS A 605 -27.54 -12.41 4.95
CA HIS A 605 -27.84 -13.88 4.93
C HIS A 605 -26.49 -14.52 5.44
N PRO A 606 -26.37 -15.18 6.64
CA PRO A 606 -25.13 -15.68 7.24
C PRO A 606 -23.92 -15.98 6.39
N GLN A 607 -24.01 -16.87 5.41
CA GLN A 607 -22.95 -17.39 4.55
C GLN A 607 -22.11 -16.45 3.59
N CYS A 608 -21.78 -15.19 3.91
CA CYS A 608 -20.81 -14.34 3.16
C CYS A 608 -19.45 -14.11 3.88
N SER A 609 -18.27 -14.24 3.24
CA SER A 609 -17.22 -15.06 3.87
C SER A 609 -15.89 -14.54 4.48
N ILE A 610 -15.55 -13.26 4.68
CA ILE A 610 -14.19 -12.61 4.68
C ILE A 610 -13.38 -12.20 5.97
N GLU A 611 -12.09 -11.82 5.88
CA GLU A 611 -11.30 -11.21 6.98
C GLU A 611 -10.86 -9.73 6.82
N MET A 612 -10.97 -9.09 5.63
CA MET A 612 -10.32 -7.80 5.29
C MET A 612 -11.18 -6.86 4.43
N LEU A 613 -11.60 -5.70 4.97
CA LEU A 613 -12.36 -4.70 4.21
C LEU A 613 -11.52 -3.44 3.89
N GLU A 614 -11.62 -3.01 2.64
CA GLU A 614 -11.22 -1.73 2.05
C GLU A 614 -12.26 -1.35 0.98
N LEU A 615 -13.21 -0.47 1.31
CA LEU A 615 -14.03 0.30 0.38
C LEU A 615 -13.33 1.62 0.01
N GLY A 616 -13.89 2.33 -0.98
CA GLY A 616 -13.56 3.72 -1.28
C GLY A 616 -14.81 4.52 -1.63
N GLY A 617 -14.81 5.82 -1.29
CA GLY A 617 -15.90 6.79 -1.48
C GLY A 617 -16.04 7.73 -0.26
N GLU A 618 -17.14 8.48 -0.07
CA GLU A 618 -17.19 9.62 0.89
C GLU A 618 -18.47 9.71 1.78
N ILE A 619 -18.45 8.94 2.89
CA ILE A 619 -19.37 8.68 4.06
C ILE A 619 -20.06 9.84 4.88
N ALA A 620 -20.20 11.08 4.40
CA ALA A 620 -21.07 12.20 4.83
C ALA A 620 -21.34 12.56 6.37
N LYS A 621 -22.60 12.98 6.71
CA LYS A 621 -23.41 13.17 7.97
C LYS A 621 -23.47 11.91 8.88
N GLU A 622 -24.61 11.54 9.47
CA GLU A 622 -24.75 10.27 10.22
C GLU A 622 -25.48 9.21 9.44
N SER A 623 -26.28 9.64 8.47
CA SER A 623 -27.30 8.77 7.96
C SER A 623 -26.75 7.70 7.04
N THR A 624 -25.80 7.98 6.13
CA THR A 624 -25.17 6.91 5.36
C THR A 624 -24.44 6.02 6.29
N ILE A 625 -24.04 6.41 7.51
CA ILE A 625 -23.34 5.57 8.48
C ILE A 625 -24.21 4.86 9.56
N ARG A 626 -25.40 5.31 9.92
CA ARG A 626 -26.25 4.50 10.82
C ARG A 626 -26.52 3.10 10.32
N PRO A 627 -26.58 2.77 9.02
CA PRO A 627 -26.65 1.37 8.62
C PRO A 627 -25.47 0.49 8.97
N LEU A 628 -24.42 1.04 9.57
CA LEU A 628 -23.25 0.27 9.98
C LEU A 628 -22.90 0.59 11.44
N SER A 629 -23.40 1.68 12.03
CA SER A 629 -24.09 1.46 13.31
C SER A 629 -25.46 0.77 13.14
N GLU A 630 -25.62 -0.09 12.14
CA GLU A 630 -26.33 -1.33 12.37
C GLU A 630 -25.40 -2.50 12.61
N VAL A 631 -24.29 -2.38 11.94
CA VAL A 631 -23.42 -3.47 11.64
C VAL A 631 -22.65 -3.85 12.82
N PHE A 632 -21.98 -2.92 13.48
CA PHE A 632 -21.28 -3.25 14.70
C PHE A 632 -22.19 -3.65 15.86
N ARG A 633 -23.33 -4.30 15.62
CA ARG A 633 -23.65 -5.45 16.42
C ARG A 633 -23.57 -6.79 15.67
N GLU A 634 -24.32 -7.30 14.67
CA GLU A 634 -24.66 -8.78 14.62
C GLU A 634 -24.04 -9.97 13.76
N ASN A 635 -22.76 -10.47 13.87
CA ASN A 635 -22.20 -11.80 13.38
C ASN A 635 -20.68 -12.06 13.71
N GLN A 636 -19.95 -13.23 13.64
CA GLN A 636 -18.65 -13.46 14.39
C GLN A 636 -17.26 -13.98 13.77
N ARG A 637 -16.59 -13.45 12.71
CA ARG A 637 -15.15 -13.74 12.33
C ARG A 637 -14.06 -12.66 11.91
N LEU A 638 -14.23 -11.58 11.11
CA LEU A 638 -13.33 -10.36 10.83
C LEU A 638 -12.02 -10.06 11.64
N LYS A 639 -11.09 -9.24 11.06
CA LYS A 639 -10.09 -8.43 11.83
C LYS A 639 -9.73 -6.96 11.38
N ASN A 640 -9.79 -6.58 10.09
CA ASN A 640 -9.18 -5.33 9.56
C ASN A 640 -10.14 -4.28 8.98
N LEU A 641 -9.65 -3.04 8.83
CA LEU A 641 -10.34 -1.97 8.08
C LEU A 641 -9.41 -0.94 7.40
N CYS A 642 -9.79 -0.45 6.22
CA CYS A 642 -9.37 0.84 5.67
C CYS A 642 -10.55 1.81 5.69
N LEU A 643 -10.35 3.11 5.75
CA LEU A 643 -11.45 4.10 5.67
C LEU A 643 -11.08 5.23 4.72
N ALA A 644 -12.11 5.86 4.15
CA ALA A 644 -12.03 7.13 3.44
C ALA A 644 -13.21 8.01 3.87
N LEU A 645 -12.91 9.05 4.65
CA LEU A 645 -13.85 9.88 5.38
C LEU A 645 -13.46 11.34 5.31
N ASN A 646 -14.46 12.20 5.07
CA ASN A 646 -14.65 13.66 4.97
C ASN A 646 -15.23 14.29 6.32
N ASN A 647 -15.73 15.53 6.34
CA ASN A 647 -15.31 16.65 7.22
C ASN A 647 -15.83 16.85 8.67
N PRO A 648 -15.10 16.60 9.77
CA PRO A 648 -15.75 16.43 11.04
C PRO A 648 -16.13 17.67 11.78
N ASP A 649 -17.42 17.81 11.82
CA ASP A 649 -18.01 18.38 12.97
C ASP A 649 -17.89 17.49 14.22
N ASP A 650 -18.42 18.04 15.28
CA ASP A 650 -18.80 17.30 16.47
C ASP A 650 -20.21 16.74 16.27
N ARG A 651 -20.52 16.34 15.02
CA ARG A 651 -21.28 15.18 14.51
C ARG A 651 -20.59 14.22 13.57
N VAL A 652 -19.25 14.20 13.54
CA VAL A 652 -18.49 13.09 12.93
C VAL A 652 -17.51 12.31 13.88
N MET A 653 -17.27 12.73 15.14
CA MET A 653 -16.56 12.05 16.28
C MET A 653 -17.16 11.22 17.52
N GLU A 654 -18.10 11.57 18.44
CA GLU A 654 -18.86 10.70 19.47
C GLU A 654 -19.50 9.59 18.80
N VAL A 655 -20.15 9.86 17.69
CA VAL A 655 -20.89 8.83 17.08
C VAL A 655 -19.81 7.81 16.60
N LEU A 656 -18.67 8.32 16.16
CA LEU A 656 -17.39 7.60 16.06
C LEU A 656 -16.55 7.39 17.37
N SER A 657 -17.10 7.58 18.56
CA SER A 657 -16.51 7.38 19.91
C SER A 657 -17.52 7.03 21.03
N GLU A 658 -18.65 6.47 20.66
CA GLU A 658 -19.83 6.16 21.50
C GLU A 658 -20.75 5.21 20.78
N GLY A 659 -20.53 5.01 19.49
CA GLY A 659 -20.61 3.65 19.06
C GLY A 659 -19.75 2.80 19.96
N LEU A 660 -18.69 3.39 20.51
CA LEU A 660 -17.54 2.62 20.77
C LEU A 660 -16.94 2.49 22.19
N LYS A 661 -17.35 2.75 23.46
CA LYS A 661 -16.67 2.35 24.82
C LYS A 661 -16.91 1.06 25.76
N HIS A 662 -17.76 0.03 25.51
CA HIS A 662 -18.19 -1.19 26.22
C HIS A 662 -17.14 -2.29 26.02
N PRO A 663 -17.50 -3.58 25.84
CA PRO A 663 -16.47 -4.59 25.59
C PRO A 663 -16.68 -5.56 24.41
N GLN A 664 -17.83 -5.62 23.74
CA GLN A 664 -18.07 -6.75 22.82
C GLN A 664 -17.13 -6.78 21.58
N CYS A 665 -16.51 -5.69 21.11
CA CYS A 665 -15.84 -5.62 19.78
C CYS A 665 -14.43 -6.20 19.63
N SER A 666 -14.06 -6.76 18.46
CA SER A 666 -12.74 -7.38 18.23
C SER A 666 -11.59 -6.47 17.84
N ILE A 667 -11.78 -5.50 16.92
CA ILE A 667 -10.73 -4.81 16.13
C ILE A 667 -9.31 -4.76 16.67
N GLU A 668 -8.37 -4.83 15.72
CA GLU A 668 -6.96 -4.63 15.98
C GLU A 668 -6.27 -3.64 15.01
N ILE A 669 -6.82 -3.46 13.80
CA ILE A 669 -6.30 -2.60 12.73
C ILE A 669 -7.42 -1.78 12.12
N ILE A 670 -7.07 -0.56 11.71
CA ILE A 670 -7.90 0.40 11.01
C ILE A 670 -6.99 1.47 10.38
N ARG A 671 -7.41 2.08 9.28
CA ARG A 671 -6.79 3.22 8.60
C ARG A 671 -7.82 4.29 8.25
N LEU A 672 -7.31 5.41 7.77
CA LEU A 672 -7.90 6.75 7.71
C LEU A 672 -7.11 7.63 6.69
N HIS A 673 -7.68 8.74 6.16
CA HIS A 673 -7.22 9.80 5.24
C HIS A 673 -7.73 11.30 5.47
N GLY A 674 -8.37 11.65 6.62
CA GLY A 674 -9.40 12.69 6.99
C GLY A 674 -9.23 14.24 7.15
N GLU A 675 -10.02 14.97 8.02
CA GLU A 675 -10.19 16.43 8.49
C GLU A 675 -10.28 16.66 10.06
N ILE A 676 -9.46 16.03 10.95
CA ILE A 676 -9.61 15.96 12.44
C ILE A 676 -8.38 16.22 13.37
N ALA A 677 -8.46 17.15 14.35
CA ALA A 677 -7.29 17.61 15.13
C ALA A 677 -7.34 18.49 16.40
N LYS A 678 -8.44 19.17 16.76
CA LYS A 678 -8.59 20.45 17.49
C LYS A 678 -8.39 20.58 19.04
N GLU A 679 -8.90 21.58 19.81
CA GLU A 679 -8.78 21.52 21.32
C GLU A 679 -9.53 20.30 21.81
N SER A 680 -10.52 19.88 21.03
CA SER A 680 -11.48 18.87 21.38
C SER A 680 -12.34 18.23 20.33
N THR A 681 -11.93 18.14 19.07
CA THR A 681 -12.13 16.81 18.43
C THR A 681 -11.53 15.84 19.39
N MET A 682 -10.30 16.25 19.76
CA MET A 682 -7.76 15.25 20.66
C MET A 682 -7.39 14.77 22.10
N ARG A 683 -7.24 15.60 23.15
CA ARG A 683 -7.47 15.13 24.55
C ARG A 683 -8.66 14.09 24.75
N HIS A 684 -9.63 13.88 23.79
CA HIS A 684 -10.92 13.08 23.71
C HIS A 684 -10.78 11.71 23.21
N LEU A 685 -10.56 11.45 21.89
CA LEU A 685 -9.73 10.43 21.20
C LEU A 685 -8.64 9.82 22.06
N THR A 686 -8.38 10.50 23.17
CA THR A 686 -7.42 10.14 24.13
C THR A 686 -7.71 10.36 25.63
N GLU A 687 -8.88 10.77 26.12
CA GLU A 687 -9.47 9.96 27.19
C GLU A 687 -10.12 8.84 26.44
N VAL A 688 -9.31 7.92 25.96
CA VAL A 688 -9.86 6.75 25.29
C VAL A 688 -8.78 5.67 25.30
N PHE A 689 -7.52 6.00 25.00
CA PHE A 689 -6.44 5.15 25.54
C PHE A 689 -6.32 5.23 27.10
N ARG A 690 -7.32 5.77 27.81
CA ARG A 690 -7.51 5.63 29.26
C ARG A 690 -8.34 4.41 29.67
N GLU A 691 -9.12 3.80 28.77
CA GLU A 691 -9.73 2.46 28.98
C GLU A 691 -9.53 1.48 27.79
N ASN A 692 -9.14 1.83 26.54
CA ASN A 692 -9.03 0.79 25.48
C ASN A 692 -7.70 0.05 25.50
N GLN A 693 -7.85 -1.27 25.53
CA GLN A 693 -6.75 -2.21 25.61
C GLN A 693 -6.64 -3.14 24.40
N ARG A 694 -7.35 -2.88 23.29
CA ARG A 694 -7.33 -3.78 22.12
C ARG A 694 -6.68 -3.19 20.84
N LEU A 695 -6.57 -1.86 20.69
CA LEU A 695 -5.89 -1.30 19.52
C LEU A 695 -4.37 -1.31 19.65
N LYS A 696 -3.70 -1.76 18.58
CA LYS A 696 -2.25 -2.08 18.53
C LYS A 696 -1.46 -1.26 17.50
N ASN A 697 -2.05 -1.06 16.32
CA ASN A 697 -1.47 -0.29 15.21
C ASN A 697 -2.14 1.07 15.13
N LEU A 698 -1.41 2.08 14.69
CA LEU A 698 -1.92 3.43 14.48
C LEU A 698 -1.20 4.05 13.29
N CYS A 699 -1.97 4.56 12.31
CA CYS A 699 -1.47 5.22 11.10
C CYS A 699 -2.23 6.53 10.96
N LEU A 700 -1.59 7.71 10.88
CA LEU A 700 -2.23 8.91 10.36
C LEU A 700 -1.21 9.82 9.63
N THR A 701 -1.59 10.32 8.45
CA THR A 701 -0.75 11.04 7.48
C THR A 701 -1.05 12.54 7.53
N LEU A 702 -0.33 13.30 8.37
CA LEU A 702 -0.69 14.64 8.89
C LEU A 702 -0.80 15.72 7.78
N LYS A 703 -1.20 16.98 8.05
CA LYS A 703 -0.84 18.22 7.29
C LYS A 703 -0.86 19.62 8.03
N ASN A 704 -0.39 19.81 9.29
CA ASN A 704 0.12 21.06 9.98
C ASN A 704 0.77 20.78 11.39
N GLN A 705 2.05 21.17 11.57
CA GLN A 705 2.92 20.55 12.58
C GLN A 705 2.65 21.33 13.81
N ASP A 706 1.63 20.91 14.52
CA ASP A 706 0.91 21.83 15.33
C ASP A 706 1.50 21.92 16.73
N GLU A 707 1.93 23.15 17.10
CA GLU A 707 2.37 23.55 18.45
C GLU A 707 1.32 24.14 19.41
N ARG A 708 0.01 23.94 19.24
CA ARG A 708 -0.77 23.53 20.43
C ARG A 708 -1.19 22.05 20.50
N ALA A 709 -1.10 21.31 19.37
CA ALA A 709 -1.23 19.86 19.12
C ALA A 709 -0.34 18.87 19.86
N MET A 710 0.90 18.80 19.48
CA MET A 710 1.81 17.96 20.20
C MET A 710 2.21 18.46 21.63
N GLU A 711 1.26 18.85 22.51
CA GLU A 711 1.35 19.10 23.98
C GLU A 711 0.35 18.19 24.72
N ILE A 712 -0.43 17.45 23.95
CA ILE A 712 -1.44 16.51 24.40
C ILE A 712 -1.22 15.19 23.78
N LEU A 713 -1.02 15.22 22.49
CA LEU A 713 -1.04 14.04 21.70
C LEU A 713 0.26 13.24 21.90
N CYS A 714 1.16 13.81 22.72
CA CYS A 714 2.24 13.21 23.49
C CYS A 714 2.15 13.38 25.06
N GLU A 715 1.08 13.77 25.77
CA GLU A 715 1.14 14.07 27.23
C GLU A 715 1.41 12.81 28.05
N GLY A 716 1.12 11.64 27.47
CA GLY A 716 2.16 10.63 27.60
C GLY A 716 2.08 9.22 27.02
N LEU A 717 2.96 8.85 26.09
CA LEU A 717 3.54 7.51 26.21
C LEU A 717 4.47 7.55 27.44
N LYS A 718 4.85 8.78 27.90
CA LYS A 718 4.97 9.30 29.30
C LYS A 718 3.96 8.70 30.32
N HIS A 719 2.72 8.38 29.92
CA HIS A 719 1.56 8.02 30.74
C HIS A 719 1.09 6.58 30.45
N PRO A 720 0.90 5.75 31.48
CA PRO A 720 1.12 4.31 31.40
C PRO A 720 0.09 3.50 30.58
N GLN A 721 -1.11 4.03 30.35
CA GLN A 721 -2.20 3.32 29.65
C GLN A 721 -2.09 3.35 28.11
N CYS A 722 -1.09 4.05 27.55
CA CYS A 722 -0.88 4.07 26.10
C CYS A 722 -0.41 2.70 25.58
N ALA A 723 -1.12 2.14 24.59
CA ALA A 723 -1.05 0.71 24.30
C ALA A 723 -0.20 0.34 23.08
N LEU A 724 0.11 1.27 22.16
CA LEU A 724 0.47 0.94 20.78
C LEU A 724 1.93 0.53 20.56
N GLU A 725 2.14 -0.16 19.43
CA GLU A 725 3.42 -0.77 19.02
C GLU A 725 3.95 -0.24 17.68
N MET A 726 3.01 0.01 16.74
CA MET A 726 3.26 0.59 15.43
C MET A 726 2.60 1.95 15.33
N LEU A 727 3.39 2.89 14.82
CA LEU A 727 2.99 4.18 14.36
C LEU A 727 3.32 4.24 12.85
N GLU A 728 2.43 4.83 12.03
CA GLU A 728 2.67 5.21 10.62
C GLU A 728 2.23 6.68 10.38
N LEU A 729 3.09 7.54 9.85
CA LEU A 729 3.20 8.85 10.48
C LEU A 729 3.08 10.15 9.61
N GLY A 730 2.61 10.11 8.35
CA GLY A 730 2.86 11.10 7.27
C GLY A 730 2.96 12.60 7.62
N GLY A 731 3.69 13.40 6.83
CA GLY A 731 4.22 14.70 7.28
C GLY A 731 4.63 15.87 6.32
N GLU A 732 5.03 17.03 6.86
CA GLU A 732 5.66 18.24 6.30
C GLU A 732 6.27 19.12 7.43
N ASN A 733 7.46 19.67 7.16
CA ASN A 733 8.50 20.61 7.71
C ASN A 733 9.34 20.51 9.04
N ALA A 734 10.62 20.04 8.98
CA ALA A 734 11.41 19.50 10.12
C ALA A 734 12.79 20.10 10.37
N LYS A 735 12.95 20.75 11.53
CA LYS A 735 13.87 21.87 11.81
C LYS A 735 14.30 22.05 13.32
N GLU A 736 13.75 22.94 14.19
CA GLU A 736 14.38 23.17 15.54
C GLU A 736 13.75 23.57 16.97
N SER A 737 12.48 23.75 17.57
CA SER A 737 11.54 23.10 18.74
C SER A 737 10.78 21.61 19.05
N THR A 738 10.01 20.53 18.54
CA THR A 738 9.45 19.56 17.40
C THR A 738 10.01 18.13 17.36
N MET A 739 11.27 17.94 17.00
CA MET A 739 11.92 16.64 17.10
C MET A 739 12.58 16.46 18.45
N ARG A 740 12.99 17.50 19.19
CA ARG A 740 13.82 17.26 20.39
C ARG A 740 13.02 16.59 21.57
N PRO A 741 11.70 16.68 21.69
CA PRO A 741 10.49 15.66 22.99
C PRO A 741 10.73 14.21 23.02
N LEU A 742 11.14 13.86 21.82
CA LEU A 742 11.52 12.58 21.32
C LEU A 742 12.77 12.18 22.06
N THR A 743 13.56 13.19 22.40
CA THR A 743 14.68 13.15 23.29
C THR A 743 14.27 12.92 24.73
N GLU A 744 13.00 13.09 25.09
CA GLU A 744 12.29 12.39 26.16
C GLU A 744 11.59 11.07 25.68
N VAL A 745 11.00 10.90 24.49
CA VAL A 745 10.36 9.64 24.04
C VAL A 745 11.31 8.42 23.94
N PHE A 746 12.48 8.42 23.28
CA PHE A 746 13.47 7.30 23.48
C PHE A 746 14.29 7.40 24.80
N ARG A 747 13.85 8.21 25.76
CA ARG A 747 14.36 8.30 27.16
C ARG A 747 13.30 7.66 28.08
N GLU A 748 12.02 7.77 27.72
CA GLU A 748 10.83 7.48 28.54
C GLU A 748 9.89 6.43 27.92
N ASN A 749 9.52 6.56 26.64
CA ASN A 749 8.74 5.53 25.94
C ASN A 749 9.57 4.28 25.63
N ARG A 750 8.96 3.11 25.86
CA ARG A 750 9.58 1.80 25.67
C ARG A 750 8.77 0.81 24.83
N ARG A 751 7.65 1.23 24.23
CA ARG A 751 6.79 0.35 23.42
C ARG A 751 7.05 0.40 21.91
N LEU A 752 7.45 1.55 21.35
CA LEU A 752 7.59 1.65 19.89
C LEU A 752 8.83 0.95 19.35
N ARG A 753 8.63 0.25 18.23
CA ARG A 753 9.65 -0.50 17.47
C ARG A 753 9.67 -0.18 15.98
N ASN A 754 8.49 0.04 15.41
CA ASN A 754 8.29 0.23 13.98
C ASN A 754 8.11 1.70 13.68
N LEU A 755 8.84 2.18 12.68
CA LEU A 755 8.92 3.58 12.40
C LEU A 755 9.24 3.86 10.92
N CYS A 756 8.23 4.29 10.19
CA CYS A 756 8.38 4.86 8.86
C CYS A 756 8.41 6.38 8.96
N LEU A 757 9.37 7.08 8.38
CA LEU A 757 9.21 8.50 8.02
C LEU A 757 9.85 8.83 6.68
N ALA A 758 9.04 8.76 5.66
CA ALA A 758 9.12 9.79 4.65
C ALA A 758 9.20 11.19 5.36
N LEU A 759 10.22 12.06 5.14
CA LEU A 759 10.24 13.51 5.51
C LEU A 759 10.42 14.63 4.44
N LYS A 760 9.68 14.68 3.33
CA LYS A 760 9.91 15.39 2.03
C LYS A 760 10.80 16.68 1.83
N ASN A 761 11.65 17.23 2.74
CA ASN A 761 13.02 17.81 2.56
C ASN A 761 14.05 17.60 3.75
N PRO A 762 15.07 16.65 3.89
CA PRO A 762 16.22 17.11 5.35
C PRO A 762 17.10 18.30 4.88
N ASP A 763 18.31 18.31 5.43
CA ASP A 763 19.25 19.40 5.31
C ASP A 763 20.43 19.06 6.24
N ASP A 764 21.58 19.69 6.08
CA ASP A 764 22.77 19.41 6.88
C ASP A 764 22.68 19.72 8.33
N ARG A 765 21.63 20.40 8.75
CA ARG A 765 21.16 20.18 10.08
C ARG A 765 19.73 19.66 10.37
N VAL A 766 19.24 18.55 9.77
CA VAL A 766 18.45 17.35 10.29
C VAL A 766 19.20 16.12 10.92
N MET A 767 19.86 15.21 10.16
CA MET A 767 20.53 13.98 10.62
C MET A 767 21.36 14.02 11.93
N GLU A 768 22.39 14.86 12.11
CA GLU A 768 23.45 15.01 13.17
C GLU A 768 22.93 15.35 14.54
N VAL A 769 21.77 14.83 14.79
CA VAL A 769 21.37 14.63 16.14
C VAL A 769 20.56 13.36 16.24
N LEU A 770 19.87 13.00 15.17
CA LEU A 770 19.34 11.69 14.93
C LEU A 770 20.39 10.59 15.32
N SER A 771 21.72 10.65 15.01
CA SER A 771 22.68 9.69 15.65
C SER A 771 22.95 10.07 17.06
N GLU A 772 23.02 11.33 17.44
CA GLU A 772 23.13 11.60 18.85
C GLU A 772 22.07 10.80 19.65
N GLY A 773 20.91 10.44 19.07
CA GLY A 773 19.93 9.48 19.61
C GLY A 773 19.47 8.18 18.88
N LEU A 774 20.15 7.63 17.87
CA LEU A 774 20.35 6.15 17.75
C LEU A 774 21.77 5.71 18.14
N LYS A 775 22.75 6.62 18.31
CA LYS A 775 23.99 6.38 19.09
C LYS A 775 23.68 6.50 20.57
N HIS A 776 22.72 7.34 21.00
CA HIS A 776 22.20 7.25 22.37
C HIS A 776 21.72 5.82 22.63
N PRO A 777 22.27 5.14 23.65
CA PRO A 777 22.16 3.68 23.78
C PRO A 777 20.77 3.18 24.17
N GLN A 778 19.82 4.08 24.46
CA GLN A 778 18.44 3.75 24.85
C GLN A 778 17.47 3.65 23.67
N CYS A 779 17.93 3.92 22.44
CA CYS A 779 17.08 3.91 21.25
C CYS A 779 16.58 2.50 20.87
N SER A 780 15.26 2.35 20.66
CA SER A 780 14.57 1.05 20.64
C SER A 780 14.47 0.33 19.29
N ILE A 781 14.81 0.97 18.18
CA ILE A 781 14.17 0.67 16.87
C ILE A 781 14.95 -0.27 15.95
N GLU A 782 14.20 -1.03 15.14
CA GLU A 782 14.66 -2.19 14.35
C GLU A 782 14.42 -2.07 12.83
N MET A 783 13.48 -1.22 12.42
CA MET A 783 13.11 -0.92 11.03
C MET A 783 13.08 0.60 10.86
N LEU A 784 13.67 1.10 9.77
CA LEU A 784 13.67 2.51 9.41
C LEU A 784 13.34 2.66 7.92
N GLN A 785 12.31 3.46 7.62
CA GLN A 785 11.80 3.69 6.26
C GLN A 785 11.67 5.19 6.02
N LEU A 786 12.73 5.79 5.48
CA LEU A 786 12.88 7.22 5.18
C LEU A 786 12.97 7.55 3.70
N HIS A 787 11.93 7.94 3.01
CA HIS A 787 12.11 8.64 1.72
C HIS A 787 12.92 10.00 2.00
N GLY A 788 13.74 10.70 1.09
CA GLY A 788 14.81 11.88 0.83
C GLY A 788 16.24 11.88 -0.04
N GLU A 789 16.83 13.01 -0.52
CA GLU A 789 18.13 13.23 -1.36
C GLU A 789 19.57 13.04 -0.79
N ILE A 790 20.15 11.84 -0.99
CA ILE A 790 21.58 11.41 -0.92
C ILE A 790 22.03 10.26 -1.88
N ALA A 791 22.32 10.49 -3.17
CA ALA A 791 23.29 9.59 -3.83
C ALA A 791 24.71 9.90 -3.32
N LYS A 792 24.78 10.57 -2.15
CA LYS A 792 25.87 11.44 -1.80
C LYS A 792 27.07 10.58 -1.44
N GLU A 793 28.20 10.93 -2.03
CA GLU A 793 29.52 10.61 -1.53
C GLU A 793 30.38 11.87 -1.31
N SER A 794 29.77 13.02 -1.01
CA SER A 794 30.25 13.74 0.18
C SER A 794 29.67 13.10 1.44
N THR A 795 29.57 11.78 1.52
CA THR A 795 28.61 11.15 2.44
C THR A 795 28.91 9.70 2.81
N MET A 796 30.18 9.25 2.77
CA MET A 796 30.55 7.86 3.11
C MET A 796 31.68 7.75 4.18
N ARG A 797 31.38 8.22 5.41
CA ARG A 797 32.08 8.14 6.74
C ARG A 797 31.50 7.93 8.32
N ARG A 798 30.39 8.31 9.17
CA ARG A 798 28.77 8.14 9.55
C ARG A 798 27.27 8.35 8.69
N LEU A 799 26.69 8.04 7.39
CA LEU A 799 26.64 7.04 6.09
C LEU A 799 27.78 6.11 5.13
N THR A 800 29.19 5.73 5.18
CA THR A 800 30.23 4.75 5.98
C THR A 800 30.56 4.32 7.55
N GLU A 801 30.72 5.08 8.68
CA GLU A 801 30.97 4.67 10.14
C GLU A 801 29.99 3.81 10.96
N VAL A 802 28.69 3.75 10.71
CA VAL A 802 27.67 3.33 11.72
C VAL A 802 26.99 2.01 11.34
N PHE A 803 27.44 1.37 10.25
CA PHE A 803 27.76 -0.07 10.28
C PHE A 803 29.21 -0.30 10.81
N ARG A 804 29.90 0.70 11.38
CA ARG A 804 30.97 0.53 12.40
C ARG A 804 30.43 0.80 13.85
N GLU A 805 29.25 1.42 14.05
CA GLU A 805 28.69 1.85 15.37
C GLU A 805 27.27 1.33 15.78
N ASN A 806 26.27 1.20 14.89
CA ASN A 806 24.88 0.76 15.18
C ASN A 806 24.81 -0.75 15.03
N ARG A 807 24.03 -1.39 15.91
CA ARG A 807 23.95 -2.85 16.03
C ARG A 807 22.50 -3.38 16.04
N ARG A 808 21.50 -2.55 15.70
CA ARG A 808 20.07 -2.96 15.67
C ARG A 808 19.39 -2.94 14.29
N LEU A 809 19.94 -2.21 13.32
CA LEU A 809 19.34 -2.04 11.99
C LEU A 809 19.43 -3.30 11.11
N LYS A 810 18.31 -3.67 10.46
CA LYS A 810 18.15 -4.94 9.71
C LYS A 810 17.50 -4.85 8.30
N LYS A 811 16.55 -3.94 8.07
CA LYS A 811 15.64 -3.95 6.89
C LYS A 811 15.67 -2.63 6.11
N LEU A 812 15.91 -2.71 4.80
CA LEU A 812 16.45 -1.58 4.04
C LEU A 812 15.80 -1.32 2.68
N LEU A 813 15.38 -0.07 2.48
CA LEU A 813 14.66 0.45 1.32
C LEU A 813 15.20 1.83 0.76
N LEU A 814 16.50 2.09 0.45
CA LEU A 814 16.88 3.23 -0.48
C LEU A 814 16.07 3.24 -1.83
N THR A 815 14.97 3.96 -2.11
CA THR A 815 14.52 4.16 -3.52
C THR A 815 15.50 4.99 -4.50
N LEU A 816 16.85 4.82 -4.48
CA LEU A 816 18.00 5.59 -5.11
C LEU A 816 18.09 5.76 -6.64
N LYS A 817 18.05 6.98 -7.20
CA LYS A 817 18.27 7.25 -8.65
C LYS A 817 19.75 7.55 -9.01
N ASN A 818 20.19 7.19 -10.22
CA ASN A 818 21.53 7.28 -10.81
C ASN A 818 22.79 6.80 -10.02
N PRO A 819 23.51 5.79 -10.54
CA PRO A 819 24.94 5.51 -10.28
C PRO A 819 25.74 5.04 -11.53
N ASP A 820 27.09 4.97 -11.47
CA ASP A 820 27.96 4.93 -12.69
C ASP A 820 29.31 4.13 -12.73
N GLU A 821 30.19 4.30 -13.74
CA GLU A 821 31.37 3.41 -14.02
C GLU A 821 32.25 3.18 -12.79
N ARG A 822 33.00 4.20 -12.35
CA ARG A 822 33.79 4.19 -11.12
C ARG A 822 32.88 4.57 -9.94
N ALA A 823 31.64 4.06 -10.00
CA ALA A 823 30.50 4.50 -9.25
C ALA A 823 29.40 3.49 -8.83
N MET A 824 29.67 2.19 -8.61
CA MET A 824 28.99 1.51 -7.47
C MET A 824 29.70 0.40 -6.67
N GLU A 825 31.02 0.39 -6.58
CA GLU A 825 31.79 -0.19 -5.47
C GLU A 825 32.27 0.72 -4.31
N ILE A 826 32.34 2.10 -4.24
CA ILE A 826 32.45 2.84 -2.93
C ILE A 826 31.38 2.18 -2.11
N LEU A 827 30.18 2.08 -2.67
CA LEU A 827 29.16 1.22 -2.13
C LEU A 827 29.66 -0.17 -1.81
N CYS A 828 29.96 -0.94 -2.84
CA CYS A 828 30.04 -2.36 -2.76
C CYS A 828 31.36 -3.03 -2.41
N GLU A 829 32.56 -2.47 -2.40
CA GLU A 829 33.54 -2.97 -1.40
C GLU A 829 33.17 -2.50 0.02
N GLY A 830 32.33 -1.47 0.16
CA GLY A 830 31.54 -1.23 1.38
C GLY A 830 30.44 -2.28 1.61
N LEU A 831 30.03 -3.00 0.56
CA LEU A 831 29.19 -4.19 0.64
C LEU A 831 30.00 -5.52 0.67
N LYS A 832 31.28 -5.54 0.24
CA LYS A 832 32.29 -6.56 0.62
C LYS A 832 32.67 -6.40 2.10
N HIS A 833 32.53 -5.18 2.64
CA HIS A 833 33.00 -4.81 3.98
C HIS A 833 32.36 -5.69 5.07
N PRO A 834 33.16 -6.27 5.99
CA PRO A 834 32.72 -7.35 6.86
C PRO A 834 31.76 -6.96 7.99
N GLN A 835 31.69 -5.67 8.36
CA GLN A 835 30.94 -5.24 9.57
C GLN A 835 29.43 -5.08 9.40
N CYS A 836 28.88 -5.34 8.22
CA CYS A 836 27.48 -5.03 7.91
C CYS A 836 26.51 -6.22 8.06
N THR A 837 25.25 -5.92 8.42
CA THR A 837 24.28 -6.86 9.00
C THR A 837 23.16 -7.33 8.06
N LEU A 838 23.19 -6.98 6.77
CA LEU A 838 21.95 -6.76 6.02
C LEU A 838 21.45 -7.95 5.17
N GLU A 839 20.15 -8.24 5.31
CA GLU A 839 19.49 -9.43 4.75
C GLU A 839 18.57 -9.09 3.57
N MET A 840 17.53 -8.29 3.82
CA MET A 840 16.68 -7.73 2.78
C MET A 840 17.06 -6.29 2.50
N LEU A 841 17.40 -6.11 1.24
CA LEU A 841 17.49 -4.87 0.51
C LEU A 841 16.29 -4.88 -0.47
N LEU A 842 15.57 -3.78 -0.69
CA LEU A 842 14.90 -3.50 -1.99
C LEU A 842 15.91 -3.12 -3.13
N LEU A 843 15.63 -2.32 -4.13
CA LEU A 843 16.51 -1.53 -5.04
C LEU A 843 15.59 -1.10 -6.19
N GLY A 844 16.03 -0.18 -7.02
CA GLY A 844 15.09 0.51 -7.89
C GLY A 844 15.44 0.99 -9.33
N GLY A 845 16.61 0.72 -9.89
CA GLY A 845 17.25 1.58 -10.93
C GLY A 845 16.49 1.77 -12.25
N GLU A 846 16.91 2.61 -13.22
CA GLU A 846 16.37 2.73 -14.57
C GLU A 846 17.37 2.28 -15.65
N ASN A 847 16.94 1.36 -16.51
CA ASN A 847 17.70 0.56 -17.48
C ASN A 847 18.84 -0.30 -16.86
N ALA A 848 19.30 -1.29 -17.62
CA ALA A 848 20.48 -2.11 -17.36
C ALA A 848 21.15 -2.45 -18.72
N LYS A 849 22.31 -3.19 -18.81
CA LYS A 849 23.22 -3.56 -19.96
C LYS A 849 24.34 -4.62 -19.67
N GLU A 850 25.31 -4.89 -20.59
CA GLU A 850 26.31 -6.00 -20.47
C GLU A 850 27.13 -5.86 -19.22
N SER A 851 28.04 -4.89 -19.22
CA SER A 851 28.87 -4.68 -18.06
C SER A 851 28.02 -4.58 -16.80
N THR A 852 26.69 -4.29 -16.82
CA THR A 852 25.82 -4.10 -15.65
C THR A 852 25.95 -5.27 -14.76
N MET A 853 25.13 -6.29 -14.93
CA MET A 853 25.34 -7.38 -14.03
C MET A 853 26.68 -8.05 -14.30
N ARG A 854 27.54 -7.68 -15.27
CA ARG A 854 28.96 -8.05 -15.25
C ARG A 854 29.72 -7.68 -13.96
N PRO A 855 29.44 -6.65 -13.12
CA PRO A 855 29.54 -7.16 -11.22
C PRO A 855 28.44 -7.77 -10.44
N LEU A 856 27.20 -7.72 -10.90
CA LEU A 856 26.20 -8.46 -10.18
C LEU A 856 26.56 -9.94 -10.28
N THR A 857 26.99 -10.39 -11.45
CA THR A 857 28.42 -10.55 -11.76
C THR A 857 29.28 -11.16 -10.68
N GLU A 858 30.33 -10.48 -10.22
CA GLU A 858 31.10 -11.02 -9.11
C GLU A 858 30.22 -11.26 -7.86
N VAL A 859 29.00 -10.70 -7.73
CA VAL A 859 28.03 -10.99 -6.65
C VAL A 859 27.36 -12.39 -6.64
N PHE A 860 26.85 -13.03 -7.71
CA PHE A 860 26.31 -14.43 -7.56
C PHE A 860 27.50 -15.35 -7.26
N ARG A 861 28.73 -14.98 -7.67
CA ARG A 861 29.98 -15.71 -7.37
C ARG A 861 30.44 -15.49 -5.92
N GLU A 862 30.34 -14.30 -5.34
CA GLU A 862 30.98 -13.95 -4.07
C GLU A 862 30.03 -13.77 -2.88
N ASN A 863 28.85 -13.15 -3.03
CA ASN A 863 27.95 -12.85 -1.91
C ASN A 863 27.09 -14.04 -1.50
N ARG A 864 26.98 -14.24 -0.17
CA ARG A 864 26.35 -15.43 0.43
C ARG A 864 25.22 -15.13 1.42
N ARG A 865 24.90 -13.86 1.71
CA ARG A 865 23.82 -13.50 2.66
C ARG A 865 22.43 -13.36 2.03
N LEU A 866 22.35 -13.62 0.74
CA LEU A 866 21.41 -12.94 -0.14
C LEU A 866 20.40 -13.90 -0.80
N ARG A 867 19.10 -13.63 -0.55
CA ARG A 867 17.96 -14.56 -0.80
C ARG A 867 16.69 -13.96 -1.41
N ASN A 868 16.39 -12.70 -1.11
CA ASN A 868 15.22 -11.96 -1.62
C ASN A 868 15.76 -10.74 -2.38
N LEU A 869 16.21 -11.00 -3.59
CA LEU A 869 16.47 -9.95 -4.55
C LEU A 869 15.11 -9.52 -5.25
N CYS A 870 14.98 -8.38 -5.95
CA CYS A 870 13.85 -7.86 -6.80
C CYS A 870 14.38 -6.98 -7.97
N LEU A 871 13.73 -5.91 -8.47
CA LEU A 871 13.68 -5.61 -9.94
C LEU A 871 12.28 -6.18 -10.54
N ALA A 872 12.10 -6.65 -11.82
CA ALA A 872 11.02 -7.06 -12.78
C ALA A 872 10.92 -6.56 -14.33
N LEU A 873 11.31 -7.28 -15.44
CA LEU A 873 11.54 -6.78 -16.89
C LEU A 873 10.47 -6.18 -17.93
N LYS A 874 10.72 -5.04 -18.57
CA LYS A 874 9.96 -4.40 -19.69
C LYS A 874 10.95 -4.20 -20.80
N ASN A 875 10.75 -4.84 -21.94
CA ASN A 875 11.56 -4.68 -23.13
C ASN A 875 12.90 -5.45 -23.28
N PRO A 876 13.38 -6.37 -22.40
CA PRO A 876 14.63 -7.12 -22.65
C PRO A 876 14.71 -7.86 -23.99
N ASP A 877 15.93 -7.98 -24.50
CA ASP A 877 16.34 -8.83 -25.62
C ASP A 877 16.83 -10.27 -25.27
N ASP A 878 17.21 -11.08 -26.28
CA ASP A 878 17.50 -12.52 -26.43
C ASP A 878 18.97 -12.70 -26.13
N ARG A 879 19.88 -11.81 -26.55
CA ARG A 879 21.16 -11.79 -25.82
C ARG A 879 20.95 -11.42 -24.36
N VAL A 880 19.91 -10.71 -23.91
CA VAL A 880 19.59 -10.70 -22.47
C VAL A 880 19.18 -12.06 -22.10
N MET A 881 18.21 -12.57 -22.83
CA MET A 881 17.54 -13.78 -22.48
C MET A 881 18.58 -14.86 -22.17
N GLU A 882 19.57 -14.97 -23.02
CA GLU A 882 20.50 -16.06 -23.23
C GLU A 882 21.71 -16.06 -22.30
N VAL A 883 21.68 -15.37 -21.16
CA VAL A 883 22.27 -15.93 -19.94
C VAL A 883 21.25 -15.76 -18.78
N LEU A 884 19.92 -15.95 -18.99
CA LEU A 884 18.80 -15.96 -18.00
C LEU A 884 17.82 -17.18 -17.78
N SER A 885 18.07 -18.38 -18.38
CA SER A 885 18.06 -19.81 -17.82
C SER A 885 19.37 -20.69 -17.51
N GLU A 886 20.40 -21.08 -18.33
CA GLU A 886 21.74 -21.69 -17.94
C GLU A 886 22.23 -21.44 -16.57
N GLY A 887 22.38 -20.27 -16.00
CA GLY A 887 22.80 -20.18 -14.61
C GLY A 887 21.85 -20.84 -13.57
N LEU A 888 20.75 -21.48 -14.02
CA LEU A 888 20.01 -22.62 -13.47
C LEU A 888 20.87 -23.86 -13.55
N LYS A 889 21.13 -24.29 -14.78
CA LYS A 889 22.19 -25.19 -15.14
C LYS A 889 23.45 -24.85 -14.28
N HIS A 890 23.85 -23.57 -14.07
CA HIS A 890 24.92 -23.14 -13.16
C HIS A 890 24.55 -23.40 -11.69
N PRO A 891 25.32 -24.25 -10.99
CA PRO A 891 24.91 -24.75 -9.68
C PRO A 891 24.86 -23.69 -8.57
N GLN A 892 25.57 -22.57 -8.71
CA GLN A 892 25.82 -21.61 -7.61
C GLN A 892 24.65 -20.65 -7.34
N CYS A 893 23.43 -20.98 -7.79
CA CYS A 893 22.27 -20.15 -7.50
C CYS A 893 21.69 -20.30 -6.08
N SER A 894 21.50 -19.18 -5.35
CA SER A 894 20.95 -19.14 -3.98
C SER A 894 19.43 -18.88 -3.82
N ILE A 895 18.65 -18.85 -4.91
CA ILE A 895 17.49 -17.94 -5.02
C ILE A 895 16.09 -18.59 -5.03
N GLN A 896 15.05 -17.87 -4.56
CA GLN A 896 13.78 -18.46 -4.09
C GLN A 896 12.40 -17.83 -4.46
N MET A 897 12.23 -16.58 -4.94
CA MET A 897 10.89 -16.03 -5.29
C MET A 897 10.87 -15.34 -6.67
N LEU A 898 10.14 -15.86 -7.67
CA LEU A 898 10.12 -15.36 -9.08
C LEU A 898 8.96 -14.30 -9.31
N GLN A 899 8.48 -13.99 -10.55
CA GLN A 899 7.92 -12.70 -11.19
C GLN A 899 8.98 -12.45 -12.35
N LEU A 900 8.81 -11.73 -13.48
CA LEU A 900 9.84 -11.42 -14.50
C LEU A 900 9.66 -10.15 -15.45
N HIS A 901 8.96 -9.04 -15.16
CA HIS A 901 7.92 -8.30 -15.99
C HIS A 901 7.52 -8.81 -17.41
N GLY A 902 8.30 -9.41 -18.29
CA GLY A 902 8.05 -9.30 -19.74
C GLY A 902 6.66 -9.49 -20.33
N GLU A 903 6.29 -8.59 -21.25
CA GLU A 903 5.20 -8.82 -22.24
C GLU A 903 5.79 -9.57 -23.40
N ILE A 904 5.08 -10.55 -24.01
CA ILE A 904 5.67 -11.20 -25.18
C ILE A 904 4.75 -11.75 -26.39
N ALA A 905 3.80 -12.74 -26.69
CA ALA A 905 2.99 -13.99 -26.33
C ALA A 905 2.48 -15.17 -27.32
N LYS A 906 3.18 -15.83 -28.30
CA LYS A 906 2.62 -16.98 -29.18
C LYS A 906 3.14 -18.44 -29.06
N GLU A 907 4.29 -18.87 -29.61
CA GLU A 907 4.67 -20.32 -29.58
C GLU A 907 6.14 -20.76 -29.70
N SER A 908 6.86 -20.32 -30.74
CA SER A 908 8.14 -20.91 -31.18
C SER A 908 9.26 -20.91 -30.13
N THR A 909 9.07 -20.18 -29.04
CA THR A 909 9.94 -20.12 -27.86
C THR A 909 9.21 -20.29 -26.50
N MET A 910 7.92 -20.76 -26.38
CA MET A 910 7.59 -21.58 -25.17
C MET A 910 8.19 -22.97 -25.33
N MET A 911 8.79 -23.18 -26.50
CA MET A 911 9.95 -23.98 -26.78
C MET A 911 11.30 -23.29 -26.53
N HIS A 912 11.34 -22.39 -25.57
CA HIS A 912 12.59 -21.92 -25.01
C HIS A 912 12.45 -21.53 -23.55
N LEU A 913 11.30 -21.10 -22.98
CA LEU A 913 10.98 -21.49 -21.59
C LEU A 913 10.31 -22.91 -21.65
N THR A 914 10.95 -23.91 -22.30
CA THR A 914 10.64 -25.38 -22.37
C THR A 914 11.21 -26.37 -21.30
N GLU A 915 12.41 -26.13 -20.75
CA GLU A 915 13.25 -26.96 -19.88
C GLU A 915 13.58 -26.52 -18.39
N VAL A 916 12.70 -25.96 -17.53
CA VAL A 916 12.85 -25.55 -16.07
C VAL A 916 11.81 -26.19 -15.15
N PHE A 917 10.54 -26.31 -15.53
CA PHE A 917 9.76 -27.47 -15.09
C PHE A 917 10.21 -28.76 -15.82
N ARG A 918 11.34 -28.74 -16.56
CA ARG A 918 12.25 -29.88 -16.78
C ARG A 918 13.51 -29.80 -15.87
N GLU A 919 14.32 -28.72 -15.87
CA GLU A 919 15.63 -28.67 -15.16
C GLU A 919 15.67 -28.01 -13.76
N ASN A 920 14.72 -27.15 -13.40
CA ASN A 920 14.80 -26.28 -12.22
C ASN A 920 13.98 -26.73 -11.02
N GLN A 921 14.73 -27.07 -9.97
CA GLN A 921 14.21 -27.69 -8.77
C GLN A 921 14.05 -26.70 -7.59
N ARG A 922 14.25 -25.39 -7.78
CA ARG A 922 14.21 -24.36 -6.70
C ARG A 922 13.00 -23.41 -6.78
N LEU A 923 11.95 -23.85 -7.47
CA LEU A 923 10.97 -22.94 -8.07
C LEU A 923 9.53 -23.31 -7.65
N LYS A 924 8.81 -22.40 -6.98
CA LYS A 924 7.65 -22.80 -6.17
C LYS A 924 6.32 -22.18 -6.56
N LYS A 925 6.35 -21.17 -7.41
CA LYS A 925 5.15 -20.51 -7.88
C LYS A 925 5.33 -20.09 -9.39
N LEU A 926 4.45 -19.25 -9.97
CA LEU A 926 4.50 -18.53 -11.29
C LEU A 926 3.78 -17.15 -11.21
N LEU A 927 4.40 -16.02 -11.57
CA LEU A 927 4.03 -14.65 -11.17
C LEU A 927 3.95 -13.86 -12.55
N LEU A 928 3.33 -14.41 -13.64
CA LEU A 928 3.28 -14.04 -15.12
C LEU A 928 2.86 -12.59 -15.46
N THR A 929 2.74 -12.15 -16.74
CA THR A 929 1.91 -10.98 -17.18
C THR A 929 1.44 -11.09 -18.63
N LEU A 930 0.19 -11.53 -18.85
CA LEU A 930 -0.31 -12.01 -20.16
C LEU A 930 -1.35 -11.09 -20.86
N LYS A 931 -0.86 -9.97 -21.37
CA LYS A 931 -1.59 -8.87 -22.01
C LYS A 931 -2.28 -9.11 -23.39
N ASN A 932 -2.71 -10.33 -23.80
CA ASN A 932 -3.27 -10.75 -25.14
C ASN A 932 -2.80 -12.05 -25.86
N PRO A 933 -2.56 -13.19 -25.18
CA PRO A 933 -2.07 -14.45 -25.81
C PRO A 933 -2.90 -15.01 -26.99
N ASP A 934 -2.43 -16.10 -27.65
CA ASP A 934 -3.17 -16.90 -28.67
C ASP A 934 -3.62 -18.33 -28.19
N GLU A 935 -4.47 -19.05 -28.95
CA GLU A 935 -5.04 -20.34 -28.50
C GLU A 935 -4.01 -21.47 -28.48
N ARG A 936 -3.10 -21.52 -29.45
CA ARG A 936 -1.95 -22.42 -29.36
C ARG A 936 -1.04 -21.95 -28.26
N ALA A 937 -0.81 -20.63 -28.11
CA ALA A 937 -0.13 -20.02 -26.96
C ALA A 937 -0.61 -20.66 -25.66
N MET A 938 -1.89 -20.93 -25.55
CA MET A 938 -2.40 -21.48 -24.32
C MET A 938 -2.84 -22.95 -24.43
N GLU A 939 -2.36 -23.66 -25.47
CA GLU A 939 -2.63 -25.08 -25.74
C GLU A 939 -1.41 -26.01 -25.87
N ILE A 940 -0.17 -25.51 -26.05
CA ILE A 940 0.96 -26.15 -25.29
C ILE A 940 0.91 -25.68 -23.83
N LEU A 941 -0.03 -24.77 -23.55
CA LEU A 941 -0.49 -24.44 -22.23
C LEU A 941 -1.84 -25.17 -21.98
N CYS A 942 -2.15 -26.29 -22.66
CA CYS A 942 -3.23 -27.24 -22.27
C CYS A 942 -2.75 -28.54 -21.58
N GLU A 943 -1.45 -28.85 -21.59
CA GLU A 943 -0.80 -30.13 -21.22
C GLU A 943 0.32 -30.09 -20.13
N GLY A 944 1.04 -28.99 -19.87
CA GLY A 944 1.97 -28.66 -18.75
C GLY A 944 1.42 -28.48 -17.30
N LEU A 945 0.13 -28.15 -17.05
CA LEU A 945 -0.59 -28.36 -15.76
C LEU A 945 -0.65 -29.87 -15.58
N LYS A 946 -1.13 -30.53 -16.64
CA LYS A 946 -1.25 -31.98 -16.70
C LYS A 946 0.13 -32.66 -16.67
N HIS A 947 1.23 -31.92 -16.95
CA HIS A 947 2.58 -32.45 -17.00
C HIS A 947 3.17 -32.70 -15.60
N PRO A 948 3.61 -33.94 -15.28
CA PRO A 948 3.94 -34.33 -13.91
C PRO A 948 5.09 -33.56 -13.23
N GLN A 949 6.02 -32.99 -14.00
CA GLN A 949 7.24 -32.36 -13.45
C GLN A 949 7.02 -30.94 -12.88
N CYS A 950 5.78 -30.46 -12.88
CA CYS A 950 5.46 -29.08 -12.58
C CYS A 950 4.97 -28.91 -11.11
N THR A 951 5.72 -28.16 -10.32
CA THR A 951 5.91 -28.32 -8.86
C THR A 951 5.03 -27.46 -7.89
N LEU A 952 3.75 -27.18 -8.19
CA LEU A 952 3.20 -25.82 -7.91
C LEU A 952 1.83 -25.73 -7.22
N GLU A 953 1.42 -24.53 -6.79
CA GLU A 953 0.60 -24.38 -5.57
C GLU A 953 -0.61 -23.43 -5.63
N MET A 954 -0.56 -22.31 -6.35
CA MET A 954 -1.79 -21.67 -6.87
C MET A 954 -1.53 -20.96 -8.21
N LEU A 955 -2.18 -19.84 -8.60
CA LEU A 955 -2.18 -19.35 -10.00
C LEU A 955 -2.60 -17.88 -10.26
N VAL A 956 -2.31 -17.31 -11.43
CA VAL A 956 -2.54 -15.89 -11.77
C VAL A 956 -2.74 -15.62 -13.26
N LEU A 957 -3.98 -15.61 -13.73
CA LEU A 957 -4.22 -15.63 -15.16
C LEU A 957 -4.99 -14.43 -15.62
N GLY A 958 -4.18 -13.43 -15.92
CA GLY A 958 -4.63 -12.11 -16.26
C GLY A 958 -4.29 -11.75 -17.69
N GLY A 959 -5.14 -10.93 -18.29
CA GLY A 959 -5.15 -10.38 -19.64
C GLY A 959 -6.52 -9.76 -19.90
N GLU A 960 -6.90 -9.76 -21.15
CA GLU A 960 -8.30 -9.74 -21.53
C GLU A 960 -8.96 -11.12 -21.25
N ASN A 961 -9.75 -11.25 -20.18
CA ASN A 961 -11.03 -12.00 -20.28
C ASN A 961 -10.95 -13.58 -20.39
N ALA A 962 -11.97 -14.31 -20.89
CA ALA A 962 -12.06 -15.81 -20.92
C ALA A 962 -13.18 -16.53 -21.76
N LYS A 963 -13.01 -16.96 -23.02
CA LYS A 963 -14.17 -17.35 -23.87
C LYS A 963 -14.85 -18.59 -23.33
N GLU A 964 -16.18 -18.69 -23.44
CA GLU A 964 -16.95 -19.91 -23.15
C GLU A 964 -16.25 -21.20 -23.61
N SER A 965 -15.73 -21.28 -24.85
CA SER A 965 -15.01 -22.45 -25.40
C SER A 965 -13.79 -22.91 -24.61
N THR A 966 -13.18 -21.97 -23.92
CA THR A 966 -11.84 -22.07 -23.38
C THR A 966 -11.87 -21.92 -21.86
N MET A 967 -12.89 -21.28 -21.35
CA MET A 967 -13.43 -21.45 -20.01
C MET A 967 -13.96 -22.91 -19.94
N ARG A 968 -14.51 -23.43 -21.05
CA ARG A 968 -14.56 -24.86 -21.46
C ARG A 968 -13.22 -25.54 -21.80
N ARG A 969 -12.11 -24.96 -21.37
CA ARG A 969 -10.80 -25.60 -21.16
C ARG A 969 -10.24 -25.30 -19.77
N LEU A 970 -10.72 -24.28 -19.08
CA LEU A 970 -10.77 -24.22 -17.64
C LEU A 970 -11.70 -25.30 -17.05
N THR A 971 -11.77 -26.51 -17.62
CA THR A 971 -12.74 -27.60 -17.37
C THR A 971 -12.29 -28.73 -16.46
N GLU A 972 -11.01 -29.07 -16.48
CA GLU A 972 -10.45 -30.38 -16.17
C GLU A 972 -9.39 -30.43 -15.05
N VAL A 973 -8.96 -29.37 -14.35
CA VAL A 973 -8.00 -29.43 -13.21
C VAL A 973 -8.52 -29.43 -11.75
N PHE A 974 -9.53 -28.65 -11.30
CA PHE A 974 -10.40 -29.17 -10.21
C PHE A 974 -11.26 -30.39 -10.64
N LYS A 975 -10.93 -31.02 -11.78
CA LYS A 975 -11.02 -32.48 -11.99
C LYS A 975 -9.66 -33.23 -11.85
N GLU A 976 -8.55 -32.76 -12.44
CA GLU A 976 -7.24 -33.45 -12.63
C GLU A 976 -6.08 -32.96 -11.71
N ASN A 977 -5.74 -31.67 -11.64
CA ASN A 977 -4.67 -31.15 -10.76
C ASN A 977 -5.18 -30.64 -9.41
N GLN A 978 -4.68 -31.27 -8.35
CA GLN A 978 -5.11 -31.09 -6.97
C GLN A 978 -4.13 -30.28 -6.12
N ARG A 979 -2.99 -29.80 -6.65
CA ARG A 979 -1.94 -29.12 -5.87
C ARG A 979 -2.29 -27.69 -5.42
N LEU A 980 -3.46 -27.23 -5.81
CA LEU A 980 -3.60 -25.96 -6.51
C LEU A 980 -4.93 -25.34 -6.09
N LYS A 981 -4.87 -24.39 -5.16
CA LYS A 981 -5.90 -24.25 -4.11
C LYS A 981 -6.84 -23.06 -4.25
N ASN A 982 -6.59 -22.17 -5.21
CA ASN A 982 -7.16 -20.83 -5.19
C ASN A 982 -7.87 -20.47 -6.53
N LEU A 983 -8.55 -19.33 -6.75
CA LEU A 983 -9.23 -18.92 -8.00
C LEU A 983 -9.51 -17.38 -8.21
N CYS A 984 -8.52 -16.50 -8.22
CA CYS A 984 -8.55 -15.10 -8.67
C CYS A 984 -8.57 -14.84 -10.21
N LEU A 985 -9.69 -14.77 -10.95
CA LEU A 985 -9.74 -14.33 -12.38
C LEU A 985 -10.39 -12.96 -12.59
N ALA A 986 -9.71 -11.93 -13.13
CA ALA A 986 -10.22 -10.53 -13.15
C ALA A 986 -11.07 -10.14 -14.33
N LEU A 987 -12.33 -9.87 -14.03
CA LEU A 987 -13.44 -10.11 -14.95
C LEU A 987 -13.87 -8.80 -15.66
N LYS A 988 -14.29 -8.86 -16.94
CA LYS A 988 -14.72 -7.69 -17.76
C LYS A 988 -16.23 -7.52 -18.25
N ASN A 989 -17.24 -7.12 -17.40
CA ASN A 989 -18.77 -7.13 -17.41
C ASN A 989 -19.59 -8.39 -17.91
N PRO A 990 -20.08 -9.37 -17.10
CA PRO A 990 -19.73 -11.06 -17.93
C PRO A 990 -21.09 -11.33 -18.88
N ASP A 991 -21.37 -12.37 -19.77
CA ASP A 991 -22.70 -12.88 -20.38
C ASP A 991 -23.18 -14.32 -20.00
N ASP A 992 -24.50 -14.47 -19.80
CA ASP A 992 -25.17 -15.30 -18.77
C ASP A 992 -24.70 -16.75 -18.62
N ARG A 993 -24.52 -17.42 -19.75
CA ARG A 993 -24.04 -18.81 -19.92
C ARG A 993 -22.89 -19.18 -19.00
N VAL A 994 -22.03 -18.21 -18.78
CA VAL A 994 -20.70 -18.46 -18.28
C VAL A 994 -20.69 -18.08 -16.79
N MET A 995 -21.67 -17.32 -16.27
CA MET A 995 -22.12 -17.46 -14.87
C MET A 995 -22.85 -18.78 -14.67
N GLU A 996 -23.63 -19.23 -15.65
CA GLU A 996 -24.13 -20.59 -15.66
C GLU A 996 -23.01 -21.62 -15.73
N VAL A 997 -21.74 -21.22 -15.97
CA VAL A 997 -20.55 -22.01 -15.69
C VAL A 997 -19.56 -21.35 -14.67
N LEU A 998 -20.10 -20.53 -13.77
CA LEU A 998 -19.66 -20.28 -12.39
C LEU A 998 -20.49 -21.09 -11.35
N VAL A 999 -21.57 -21.78 -11.78
CA VAL A 999 -22.47 -22.64 -10.96
C VAL A 999 -22.09 -24.17 -10.81
N GLU A 1000 -22.70 -25.17 -11.49
CA GLU A 1000 -22.54 -26.69 -11.33
C GLU A 1000 -21.16 -27.31 -10.96
N GLY A 1001 -20.04 -26.61 -11.16
CA GLY A 1001 -18.65 -27.06 -11.10
C GLY A 1001 -17.88 -26.44 -9.94
N LEU A 1002 -18.43 -25.36 -9.37
CA LEU A 1002 -18.27 -24.99 -7.97
C LEU A 1002 -19.28 -25.72 -7.10
N LYS A 1003 -20.49 -25.97 -7.59
CA LYS A 1003 -21.36 -27.03 -7.09
C LYS A 1003 -20.74 -28.45 -7.15
N HIS A 1004 -19.70 -28.70 -7.97
CA HIS A 1004 -19.13 -30.04 -8.18
C HIS A 1004 -18.21 -30.48 -7.03
N PRO A 1005 -18.38 -31.68 -6.45
CA PRO A 1005 -17.67 -32.10 -5.23
C PRO A 1005 -16.14 -32.12 -5.28
N ARG A 1006 -15.51 -32.18 -6.47
CA ARG A 1006 -14.02 -32.15 -6.58
C ARG A 1006 -13.44 -30.74 -6.67
N CYS A 1007 -14.27 -29.72 -6.52
CA CYS A 1007 -13.82 -28.35 -6.30
C CYS A 1007 -12.78 -28.30 -5.15
N SER A 1008 -11.50 -28.13 -5.47
CA SER A 1008 -10.38 -28.17 -4.52
C SER A 1008 -10.18 -26.85 -3.77
N ILE A 1009 -11.28 -26.26 -3.31
CA ILE A 1009 -11.57 -24.85 -3.61
C ILE A 1009 -11.63 -23.99 -2.32
N GLU A 1010 -10.65 -23.10 -2.04
CA GLU A 1010 -10.50 -22.37 -0.74
C GLU A 1010 -10.19 -20.84 -0.76
N ILE A 1011 -9.68 -20.26 -1.86
CA ILE A 1011 -9.60 -18.80 -2.10
C ILE A 1011 -9.99 -18.53 -3.55
N LEU A 1012 -10.86 -17.60 -3.90
CA LEU A 1012 -11.08 -16.98 -5.25
C LEU A 1012 -10.91 -15.49 -5.03
N ASP A 1013 -10.93 -14.68 -6.06
CA ASP A 1013 -11.30 -13.27 -5.88
C ASP A 1013 -12.05 -12.86 -7.17
N LEU A 1014 -12.89 -11.83 -7.14
CA LEU A 1014 -13.91 -11.48 -8.16
C LEU A 1014 -13.84 -10.01 -8.58
N HIS A 1015 -12.62 -9.43 -8.57
CA HIS A 1015 -12.27 -8.01 -8.71
C HIS A 1015 -11.35 -7.84 -10.13
N ARG A 1016 -10.91 -6.95 -11.15
CA ARG A 1016 -10.44 -5.62 -11.89
C ARG A 1016 -9.09 -4.84 -11.53
N PHE A 1017 -8.24 -5.41 -10.72
CA PHE A 1017 -7.24 -4.85 -9.78
C PHE A 1017 -7.50 -3.82 -8.65
N LEU A 1018 -7.21 -4.33 -7.42
CA LEU A 1018 -6.69 -3.71 -6.19
C LEU A 1018 -5.95 -4.75 -5.26
N LEU A 1019 -4.65 -5.04 -5.49
CA LEU A 1019 -3.73 -5.75 -4.56
C LEU A 1019 -2.51 -4.88 -4.28
N THR A 1020 -2.75 -3.58 -4.31
CA THR A 1020 -1.79 -2.49 -4.32
C THR A 1020 -1.14 -2.33 -2.94
N HIS A 1021 -0.31 -3.30 -2.58
CA HIS A 1021 0.95 -3.02 -1.92
C HIS A 1021 2.07 -3.13 -2.95
N GLN A 1022 2.15 -2.05 -3.74
CA GLN A 1022 3.32 -1.64 -4.51
C GLN A 1022 4.44 -1.13 -3.57
N SER A 1023 5.56 -0.68 -4.15
CA SER A 1023 6.80 -0.21 -3.51
C SER A 1023 7.56 -1.23 -2.64
#